data_AF-N1RX43-F1
#
_entry.id   AF-N1RX43-F1
#
_cell.length_a   1.000
_cell.length_b   1.000
_cell.length_c   1.000
_cell.angle_alpha   90.00
_cell.angle_beta   90.00
_cell.angle_gamma   90.00
#
_symmetry.space_group_name_H-M   'P 1'
#
loop_
_entity.id
_entity.type
_entity.pdbx_description
1 polymer ?
#
loop_
_entity_poly.entity_id
_entity_poly.type
_entity_poly.pdbx_seq_one_letter_code
_entity_poly.pdbx_strand_id
1 'polypeptide(L)'
;MWPPGFSEYQLDDHDVEQNETTPWLQHTGWPRLFHNRPLGIIAATAKKPKSAWNEDYLLGQWHDMALRSPAPVEAQLRVISRGVDLMIDRATFTLAKTSYRSRCWLNTYWKDNFWPHEFKVVKCLERYVDREGTNYDRNPDEGCDGDDDERGDSDYEDDDDDEDDRRTDEKHINEYDRVETEVHSNGNDAHYDMNDGRNESSINSTFCLSSGLWLHLSEAIFQLSMMFWTYQEPTGDMSASTIIHFTAVLGIKGPSLTFHPAHSSSPKLSALMWIGRLLFLEYAVPVFGYNTLELAWPCRTAYSSQPDRISSIRSKYLLRGCYTPFGELIELKAFAKSIVKREGIPGNLTWAPDGRSFTIGDDKKVFLSEFCETHYKAVITVQEQVDEMLLGWQPDIDVSAIRDDLTCRKAGWSFIDKTENNLADIWETLLHRLQKSSFRDTPFTKSGHWNPETCHKYLSAGVELNKSAFAAIHFRASLPGRGTEVTSIRYLNSKLSIRNVFFYDGRMIIIISYNKARASNNYAFYIVRYVPIDLSLSLLKYLAIIRPVWEFLAETMRSARHDSKEFFFLDPNGRKKHLSSDQASDILRSRTQDLITPWTLSLYRQAALAIAKRYLAKLVEKSNFYYPSSAGDPMRVFAAGAELFRKDFNRSSWKCIAAYQIFGKIGVDNTTKNVAFVRKKTLPV
;
A
#
# COMPACT_ATOMS: atom_id res chain seq x y z
N MET A 1 -6.33 -16.06 -71.32
CA MET A 1 -5.01 -16.40 -71.86
C MET A 1 -3.99 -15.55 -71.11
N TRP A 2 -3.44 -16.10 -70.03
CA TRP A 2 -2.31 -15.55 -69.28
C TRP A 2 -1.13 -16.51 -69.51
N PRO A 3 0.10 -16.03 -69.72
CA PRO A 3 1.24 -16.90 -69.92
C PRO A 3 1.69 -17.52 -68.58
N PRO A 4 2.14 -18.79 -68.58
CA PRO A 4 2.63 -19.50 -67.41
C PRO A 4 4.14 -19.36 -67.23
N GLY A 5 4.60 -19.44 -65.98
CA GLY A 5 5.98 -19.79 -65.63
C GLY A 5 6.61 -18.81 -64.67
N PHE A 6 6.66 -19.17 -63.39
CA PHE A 6 7.94 -19.50 -62.76
C PHE A 6 7.71 -20.33 -61.48
N SER A 7 8.34 -21.50 -61.54
CA SER A 7 8.56 -22.56 -60.57
C SER A 7 8.58 -22.19 -59.10
N GLU A 8 8.00 -23.13 -58.33
CA GLU A 8 8.17 -23.40 -56.90
C GLU A 8 9.55 -23.02 -56.34
N TYR A 9 9.52 -22.14 -55.34
CA TYR A 9 10.37 -22.24 -54.16
C TYR A 9 9.45 -22.20 -52.95
N GLN A 10 9.17 -23.38 -52.39
CA GLN A 10 8.69 -23.52 -51.02
C GLN A 10 9.78 -22.97 -50.09
N LEU A 11 9.47 -21.88 -49.39
CA LEU A 11 10.16 -21.47 -48.16
C LEU A 11 9.08 -21.38 -47.08
N ASP A 12 9.35 -22.07 -45.97
CA ASP A 12 8.48 -22.35 -44.84
C ASP A 12 7.62 -21.17 -44.37
N ASP A 13 6.31 -21.34 -44.51
CA ASP A 13 5.26 -20.44 -44.00
C ASP A 13 4.84 -20.83 -42.57
N HIS A 14 5.80 -21.14 -41.70
CA HIS A 14 5.56 -21.73 -40.39
C HIS A 14 6.11 -20.95 -39.19
N ASP A 15 6.14 -19.61 -39.23
CA ASP A 15 6.55 -18.82 -38.05
C ASP A 15 5.90 -17.41 -37.88
N VAL A 16 4.69 -17.16 -38.43
CA VAL A 16 4.05 -15.82 -38.33
C VAL A 16 2.68 -15.80 -37.61
N GLU A 17 2.10 -16.94 -37.22
CA GLU A 17 0.81 -16.95 -36.53
C GLU A 17 0.95 -17.29 -35.04
N GLN A 18 1.10 -16.27 -34.16
CA GLN A 18 0.49 -16.27 -32.80
C GLN A 18 0.72 -15.02 -31.91
N ASN A 19 1.55 -14.03 -32.29
CA ASN A 19 1.88 -12.90 -31.40
C ASN A 19 1.17 -11.55 -31.69
N GLU A 20 0.19 -11.49 -32.61
CA GLU A 20 -0.67 -10.31 -32.86
C GLU A 20 -2.07 -10.40 -32.17
N THR A 21 -2.25 -11.27 -31.17
CA THR A 21 -3.58 -11.80 -30.82
C THR A 21 -4.36 -11.03 -29.76
N THR A 22 -3.74 -10.18 -28.94
CA THR A 22 -4.46 -9.44 -27.88
C THR A 22 -4.82 -8.02 -28.31
N PRO A 23 -6.00 -7.48 -27.92
CA PRO A 23 -6.34 -6.08 -28.18
C PRO A 23 -5.27 -5.10 -27.70
N TRP A 24 -4.58 -5.43 -26.60
CA TRP A 24 -3.45 -4.68 -26.08
C TRP A 24 -2.31 -4.56 -27.11
N LEU A 25 -1.81 -5.68 -27.62
CA LEU A 25 -0.67 -5.69 -28.54
C LEU A 25 -1.03 -5.14 -29.94
N GLN A 26 -2.29 -5.30 -30.35
CA GLN A 26 -2.81 -4.67 -31.56
C GLN A 26 -2.83 -3.14 -31.45
N HIS A 27 -3.30 -2.62 -30.31
CA HIS A 27 -3.34 -1.19 -30.07
C HIS A 27 -1.95 -0.58 -29.91
N THR A 28 -1.04 -1.23 -29.20
CA THR A 28 0.31 -0.69 -28.99
C THR A 28 1.24 -0.87 -30.18
N GLY A 29 0.97 -1.82 -31.07
CA GLY A 29 1.81 -2.11 -32.24
C GLY A 29 3.22 -2.63 -31.90
N TRP A 30 3.51 -2.97 -30.65
CA TRP A 30 4.86 -3.38 -30.22
C TRP A 30 5.41 -4.59 -30.99
N PRO A 31 4.63 -5.64 -31.32
CA PRO A 31 5.14 -6.74 -32.15
C PRO A 31 5.61 -6.29 -33.52
N ARG A 32 4.92 -5.32 -34.14
CA ARG A 32 5.29 -4.76 -35.44
C ARG A 32 6.53 -3.86 -35.33
N LEU A 33 6.59 -3.03 -34.29
CA LEU A 33 7.73 -2.14 -34.03
C LEU A 33 9.07 -2.90 -33.90
N PHE A 34 9.04 -4.06 -33.23
CA PHE A 34 10.23 -4.87 -32.98
C PHE A 34 10.32 -6.13 -33.86
N HIS A 35 9.58 -6.18 -34.97
CA HIS A 35 9.62 -7.31 -35.89
C HIS A 35 11.05 -7.57 -36.38
N ASN A 36 11.52 -8.82 -36.28
CA ASN A 36 12.88 -9.25 -36.59
C ASN A 36 14.00 -8.50 -35.84
N ARG A 37 13.71 -7.94 -34.66
CA ARG A 37 14.70 -7.30 -33.78
C ARG A 37 15.03 -8.18 -32.57
N PRO A 38 16.27 -8.12 -32.03
CA PRO A 38 16.63 -8.91 -30.85
C PRO A 38 16.01 -8.36 -29.56
N LEU A 39 14.84 -8.87 -29.19
CA LEU A 39 14.12 -8.46 -27.98
C LEU A 39 14.97 -8.59 -26.71
N GLY A 40 15.82 -9.62 -26.62
CA GLY A 40 16.68 -9.86 -25.46
C GLY A 40 17.73 -8.75 -25.28
N ILE A 41 18.35 -8.33 -26.39
CA ILE A 41 19.33 -7.23 -26.39
C ILE A 41 18.64 -5.91 -26.09
N ILE A 42 17.50 -5.63 -26.72
CA ILE A 42 16.73 -4.41 -26.48
C ILE A 42 16.30 -4.33 -25.01
N ALA A 43 15.78 -5.41 -24.44
CA ALA A 43 15.42 -5.46 -23.03
C ALA A 43 16.63 -5.28 -22.10
N ALA A 44 17.81 -5.79 -22.48
CA ALA A 44 19.05 -5.59 -21.73
C ALA A 44 19.49 -4.11 -21.68
N THR A 45 19.26 -3.34 -22.76
CA THR A 45 19.60 -1.90 -22.78
C THR A 45 18.82 -1.05 -21.78
N ALA A 46 17.64 -1.52 -21.33
CA ALA A 46 16.83 -0.81 -20.33
C ALA A 46 17.25 -1.10 -18.88
N LYS A 47 18.22 -2.00 -18.65
CA LYS A 47 18.71 -2.30 -17.30
C LYS A 47 19.63 -1.20 -16.81
N LYS A 48 19.60 -0.94 -15.50
CA LYS A 48 20.54 0.00 -14.87
C LYS A 48 21.98 -0.57 -14.93
N PRO A 49 23.00 0.29 -15.06
CA PRO A 49 24.40 -0.13 -14.99
C PRO A 49 24.69 -0.87 -13.69
N LYS A 50 25.48 -1.95 -13.76
CA LYS A 50 25.94 -2.67 -12.56
C LYS A 50 26.92 -1.83 -11.74
N SER A 51 26.98 -2.09 -10.43
CA SER A 51 27.92 -1.42 -9.52
C SER A 51 29.40 -1.81 -9.75
N ALA A 52 29.67 -2.91 -10.45
CA ALA A 52 31.03 -3.38 -10.71
C ALA A 52 31.75 -2.44 -11.71
N TRP A 53 32.97 -2.02 -11.35
CA TRP A 53 33.64 -0.90 -12.02
C TRP A 53 34.36 -1.29 -13.33
N ASN A 54 34.67 -2.57 -13.55
CA ASN A 54 35.61 -3.02 -14.58
C ASN A 54 35.09 -4.15 -15.49
N GLU A 55 33.79 -4.38 -15.57
CA GLU A 55 33.22 -5.45 -16.40
C GLU A 55 32.42 -4.90 -17.58
N ASP A 56 32.67 -5.46 -18.75
CA ASP A 56 31.80 -5.27 -19.90
C ASP A 56 30.42 -5.86 -19.61
N TYR A 57 29.37 -5.10 -19.93
CA TYR A 57 28.01 -5.57 -19.76
C TYR A 57 27.55 -6.33 -21.01
N LEU A 58 27.34 -7.65 -20.88
CA LEU A 58 26.79 -8.48 -21.96
C LEU A 58 25.32 -8.13 -22.20
N LEU A 59 25.04 -7.54 -23.36
CA LEU A 59 23.68 -7.21 -23.79
C LEU A 59 22.96 -8.43 -24.36
N GLY A 60 23.69 -9.33 -25.01
CA GLY A 60 23.17 -10.58 -25.56
C GLY A 60 23.97 -11.06 -26.76
N GLN A 61 23.45 -12.07 -27.46
CA GLN A 61 24.00 -12.56 -28.72
C GLN A 61 23.08 -12.19 -29.88
N TRP A 62 23.68 -11.79 -31.01
CA TRP A 62 22.99 -11.50 -32.27
C TRP A 62 23.81 -12.02 -33.44
N HIS A 63 23.24 -12.92 -34.25
CA HIS A 63 23.94 -13.58 -35.36
C HIS A 63 25.32 -14.13 -34.94
N ASP A 64 25.35 -14.90 -33.85
CA ASP A 64 26.56 -15.50 -33.24
C ASP A 64 27.62 -14.51 -32.74
N MET A 65 27.33 -13.21 -32.76
CA MET A 65 28.19 -12.18 -32.20
C MET A 65 27.67 -11.75 -30.82
N ALA A 66 28.54 -11.85 -29.80
CA ALA A 66 28.24 -11.33 -28.47
C ALA A 66 28.34 -9.79 -28.47
N LEU A 67 27.21 -9.12 -28.27
CA LEU A 67 27.15 -7.67 -28.12
C LEU A 67 27.38 -7.29 -26.65
N ARG A 68 28.36 -6.41 -26.43
CA ARG A 68 28.79 -5.96 -25.11
C ARG A 68 28.83 -4.44 -25.07
N SER A 69 28.37 -3.87 -23.96
CA SER A 69 28.64 -2.48 -23.61
C SER A 69 29.98 -2.41 -22.87
N PRO A 70 30.98 -1.68 -23.40
CA PRO A 70 32.31 -1.63 -22.80
C PRO A 70 32.30 -1.06 -21.38
N ALA A 71 33.16 -1.57 -20.49
CA ALA A 71 33.27 -1.09 -19.11
C ALA A 71 33.43 0.44 -18.97
N PRO A 72 34.19 1.15 -19.84
CA PRO A 72 34.27 2.62 -19.80
C PRO A 72 32.94 3.32 -20.09
N VAL A 73 32.11 2.74 -20.97
CA VAL A 73 30.77 3.27 -21.30
C VAL A 73 29.82 3.04 -20.13
N GLU A 74 29.85 1.86 -19.52
CA GLU A 74 29.09 1.57 -18.29
C GLU A 74 29.48 2.51 -17.13
N ALA A 75 30.76 2.86 -17.01
CA ALA A 75 31.22 3.86 -16.05
C ALA A 75 30.62 5.25 -16.32
N GLN A 76 30.53 5.68 -17.58
CA GLN A 76 29.86 6.92 -17.95
C GLN A 76 28.36 6.88 -17.62
N LEU A 77 27.68 5.77 -17.91
CA LEU A 77 26.26 5.60 -17.58
C LEU A 77 26.00 5.65 -16.07
N ARG A 78 26.93 5.15 -15.23
CA ARG A 78 26.85 5.31 -13.76
C ARG A 78 26.92 6.78 -13.33
N VAL A 79 27.82 7.55 -13.93
CA VAL A 79 27.94 9.00 -13.67
C VAL A 79 26.66 9.74 -14.08
N ILE A 80 26.11 9.42 -15.26
CA ILE A 80 24.83 9.95 -15.72
C ILE A 80 23.70 9.56 -14.77
N SER A 81 23.66 8.30 -14.31
CA SER A 81 22.66 7.82 -13.35
C SER A 81 22.70 8.61 -12.04
N ARG A 82 23.89 8.94 -11.52
CA ARG A 82 24.02 9.81 -10.35
C ARG A 82 23.54 11.25 -10.64
N GLY A 83 23.80 11.76 -11.85
CA GLY A 83 23.25 13.06 -12.27
C GLY A 83 21.72 13.08 -12.37
N VAL A 84 21.10 11.97 -12.79
CA VAL A 84 19.64 11.79 -12.79
C VAL A 84 19.11 11.82 -11.36
N ASP A 85 19.78 11.19 -10.40
CA ASP A 85 19.37 11.22 -8.99
C ASP A 85 19.35 12.66 -8.46
N LEU A 86 20.42 13.45 -8.69
CA LEU A 86 20.47 14.87 -8.31
C LEU A 86 19.36 15.71 -8.96
N MET A 87 19.03 15.43 -10.23
CA MET A 87 17.92 16.07 -10.93
C MET A 87 16.58 15.73 -10.27
N ILE A 88 16.35 14.46 -9.92
CA ILE A 88 15.11 14.00 -9.26
C ILE A 88 14.97 14.58 -7.86
N ASP A 89 16.06 14.69 -7.11
CA ASP A 89 16.08 15.31 -5.78
C ASP A 89 15.68 16.79 -5.85
N ARG A 90 16.24 17.53 -6.82
CA ARG A 90 15.87 18.93 -7.09
C ARG A 90 14.39 19.06 -7.45
N ALA A 91 13.88 18.24 -8.37
CA ALA A 91 12.47 18.27 -8.76
C ALA A 91 11.52 17.89 -7.61
N THR A 92 11.94 16.95 -6.76
CA THR A 92 11.20 16.55 -5.55
C THR A 92 11.16 17.67 -4.52
N PHE A 93 12.24 18.44 -4.39
CA PHE A 93 12.25 19.65 -3.57
C PHE A 93 11.26 20.70 -4.08
N THR A 94 11.19 20.94 -5.39
CA THR A 94 10.17 21.81 -5.98
C THR A 94 8.76 21.32 -5.70
N LEU A 95 8.51 20.01 -5.81
CA LEU A 95 7.22 19.41 -5.45
C LEU A 95 6.84 19.66 -3.97
N ALA A 96 7.80 19.55 -3.06
CA ALA A 96 7.59 19.82 -1.65
C ALA A 96 7.27 21.30 -1.35
N LYS A 97 7.83 22.22 -2.15
CA LYS A 97 7.60 23.68 -2.02
C LYS A 97 6.45 24.21 -2.88
N THR A 98 5.70 23.34 -3.55
CA THR A 98 4.55 23.71 -4.40
C THR A 98 3.23 23.59 -3.64
N SER A 99 2.31 24.54 -3.83
CA SER A 99 1.02 24.57 -3.14
C SER A 99 0.13 23.37 -3.51
N TYR A 100 -0.72 22.94 -2.56
CA TYR A 100 -1.71 21.87 -2.76
C TYR A 100 -2.50 22.04 -4.06
N ARG A 101 -3.06 23.25 -4.29
CA ARG A 101 -3.91 23.52 -5.45
C ARG A 101 -3.17 23.37 -6.78
N SER A 102 -1.92 23.81 -6.84
CA SER A 102 -1.07 23.64 -8.04
C SER A 102 -0.75 22.16 -8.28
N ARG A 103 -0.51 21.38 -7.22
CA ARG A 103 -0.28 19.93 -7.32
C ARG A 103 -1.52 19.17 -7.78
N CYS A 104 -2.72 19.61 -7.41
CA CYS A 104 -3.99 19.06 -7.92
C CYS A 104 -4.16 19.32 -9.42
N TRP A 105 -3.90 20.55 -9.88
CA TRP A 105 -3.96 20.89 -11.29
C TRP A 105 -2.97 20.08 -12.14
N LEU A 106 -1.74 19.90 -11.66
CA LEU A 106 -0.76 19.05 -12.33
C LEU A 106 -1.23 17.59 -12.50
N ASN A 107 -2.04 17.10 -11.56
CA ASN A 107 -2.58 15.74 -11.59
C ASN A 107 -3.86 15.61 -12.44
N THR A 108 -4.35 16.72 -13.01
CA THR A 108 -5.61 16.81 -13.75
C THR A 108 -5.38 16.72 -15.26
N TYR A 109 -5.93 15.67 -15.91
CA TYR A 109 -5.78 15.43 -17.38
C TYR A 109 -6.87 16.07 -18.24
N TRP A 110 -7.95 16.54 -17.62
CA TRP A 110 -9.05 17.21 -18.31
C TRP A 110 -8.82 18.71 -18.32
N LYS A 111 -9.20 19.37 -19.42
CA LYS A 111 -8.99 20.82 -19.56
C LYS A 111 -9.73 21.60 -18.47
N ASP A 112 -11.02 21.32 -18.32
CA ASP A 112 -11.94 22.16 -17.53
C ASP A 112 -12.39 21.51 -16.20
N ASN A 113 -12.12 20.22 -15.98
CA ASN A 113 -12.52 19.52 -14.75
C ASN A 113 -11.38 19.51 -13.74
N PHE A 114 -11.55 20.13 -12.57
CA PHE A 114 -10.55 20.11 -11.49
C PHE A 114 -10.56 18.78 -10.73
N TRP A 115 -9.41 18.14 -10.58
CA TRP A 115 -9.26 16.93 -9.78
C TRP A 115 -8.65 17.26 -8.40
N PRO A 116 -9.41 17.15 -7.28
CA PRO A 116 -8.99 17.59 -5.95
C PRO A 116 -8.04 16.59 -5.24
N HIS A 117 -7.16 15.92 -5.98
CA HIS A 117 -6.15 15.02 -5.43
C HIS A 117 -4.77 15.46 -5.88
N GLU A 118 -4.00 15.93 -4.91
CA GLU A 118 -2.67 16.46 -5.18
C GLU A 118 -1.70 15.39 -5.67
N PHE A 119 -0.81 15.79 -6.57
CA PHE A 119 0.36 15.02 -6.93
C PHE A 119 1.32 14.91 -5.71
N LYS A 120 1.64 13.68 -5.29
CA LYS A 120 2.48 13.39 -4.10
C LYS A 120 3.74 12.59 -4.46
N VAL A 121 4.74 12.68 -3.59
CA VAL A 121 5.92 11.81 -3.61
C VAL A 121 5.51 10.36 -3.35
N VAL A 122 6.15 9.41 -4.04
CA VAL A 122 5.92 7.97 -3.82
C VAL A 122 6.86 7.46 -2.72
N LYS A 123 6.36 6.58 -1.84
CA LYS A 123 7.09 6.06 -0.66
C LYS A 123 8.47 5.46 -0.95
N CYS A 124 8.68 4.89 -2.13
CA CYS A 124 10.00 4.35 -2.51
C CYS A 124 11.06 5.44 -2.67
N LEU A 125 10.68 6.66 -3.08
CA LEU A 125 11.59 7.82 -3.17
C LEU A 125 11.81 8.47 -1.80
N GLU A 126 10.86 8.39 -0.86
CA GLU A 126 11.06 8.89 0.51
C GLU A 126 12.24 8.17 1.19
N ARG A 127 12.39 6.86 0.97
CA ARG A 127 13.55 6.07 1.45
C ARG A 127 14.88 6.45 0.77
N TYR A 128 14.84 7.05 -0.42
CA TYR A 128 16.01 7.47 -1.18
C TYR A 128 16.55 8.82 -0.65
N VAL A 129 15.65 9.78 -0.42
CA VAL A 129 16.00 11.12 0.11
C VAL A 129 16.53 11.06 1.55
N ASP A 130 16.01 10.16 2.39
CA ASP A 130 16.50 9.99 3.77
C ASP A 130 17.90 9.32 3.87
N ARG A 131 18.42 8.74 2.78
CA ARG A 131 19.70 8.02 2.77
C ARG A 131 20.94 8.90 2.64
N GLU A 132 20.81 10.17 2.26
CA GLU A 132 21.96 11.08 2.11
C GLU A 132 22.47 11.69 3.45
N GLY A 133 21.87 11.32 4.59
CA GLY A 133 22.27 11.80 5.93
C GLY A 133 23.36 10.99 6.64
N THR A 134 23.85 9.87 6.09
CA THR A 134 24.87 9.03 6.75
C THR A 134 26.04 8.72 5.82
N ASN A 135 27.22 9.08 6.29
CA ASN A 135 28.52 8.95 5.63
C ASN A 135 28.81 7.52 5.12
N TYR A 136 29.52 7.46 4.00
CA TYR A 136 29.90 6.23 3.29
C TYR A 136 30.78 5.31 4.15
N ASP A 137 30.29 4.11 4.47
CA ASP A 137 31.08 2.88 4.49
C ASP A 137 30.19 1.64 4.69
N ARG A 138 29.86 0.92 3.61
CA ARG A 138 29.74 -0.55 3.63
C ARG A 138 29.64 -1.17 2.24
N ASN A 139 30.40 -2.25 2.06
CA ASN A 139 30.48 -3.14 0.89
C ASN A 139 29.10 -3.52 0.30
N PRO A 140 28.91 -3.40 -1.03
CA PRO A 140 27.75 -3.91 -1.73
C PRO A 140 28.05 -5.31 -2.28
N ASP A 141 28.02 -6.32 -1.42
CA ASP A 141 28.06 -7.72 -1.85
C ASP A 141 27.12 -8.56 -0.97
N GLU A 142 25.84 -8.21 -1.01
CA GLU A 142 24.75 -9.13 -0.73
C GLU A 142 23.72 -8.91 -1.85
N GLY A 143 23.54 -9.94 -2.68
CA GLY A 143 22.64 -9.92 -3.83
C GLY A 143 21.24 -9.50 -3.42
N CYS A 144 20.70 -8.50 -4.11
CA CYS A 144 19.26 -8.37 -4.22
C CYS A 144 18.76 -9.54 -5.09
N ASP A 145 18.57 -10.69 -4.46
CA ASP A 145 17.58 -11.63 -4.97
C ASP A 145 16.26 -10.87 -5.01
N GLY A 146 15.76 -10.71 -6.24
CA GLY A 146 14.52 -10.01 -6.52
C GLY A 146 13.36 -10.82 -5.97
N ASP A 147 13.01 -10.57 -4.72
CA ASP A 147 11.68 -10.84 -4.22
C ASP A 147 10.73 -9.84 -4.90
N ASP A 148 10.15 -10.28 -6.02
CA ASP A 148 9.03 -9.70 -6.75
C ASP A 148 7.72 -9.67 -5.89
N ASP A 149 7.80 -9.27 -4.62
CA ASP A 149 6.70 -9.41 -3.64
C ASP A 149 5.86 -8.12 -3.44
N GLU A 150 5.97 -7.10 -4.31
CA GLU A 150 5.05 -5.94 -4.34
C GLU A 150 4.13 -5.86 -5.58
N ARG A 151 3.92 -6.96 -6.30
CA ARG A 151 2.88 -7.04 -7.35
C ARG A 151 1.72 -7.91 -6.91
N GLY A 152 0.80 -7.30 -6.15
CA GLY A 152 -0.42 -7.96 -5.72
C GLY A 152 -1.43 -7.07 -4.97
N ASP A 153 -1.56 -5.78 -5.29
CA ASP A 153 -2.76 -4.99 -4.92
C ASP A 153 -3.64 -4.77 -6.15
N SER A 154 -4.10 -5.88 -6.75
CA SER A 154 -5.23 -5.87 -7.68
C SER A 154 -6.49 -6.24 -6.91
N ASP A 155 -7.00 -5.29 -6.13
CA ASP A 155 -8.41 -5.29 -5.74
C ASP A 155 -9.08 -4.13 -6.47
N TYR A 156 -9.46 -4.41 -7.72
CA TYR A 156 -10.51 -3.69 -8.44
C TYR A 156 -11.82 -4.40 -8.07
N GLU A 157 -12.48 -3.95 -7.02
CA GLU A 157 -13.91 -4.17 -6.82
C GLU A 157 -14.54 -2.80 -6.56
N ASP A 158 -15.47 -2.42 -7.44
CA ASP A 158 -16.33 -1.23 -7.51
C ASP A 158 -15.65 0.16 -7.52
N ASP A 159 -15.16 0.54 -8.70
CA ASP A 159 -15.36 1.92 -9.18
C ASP A 159 -16.65 1.89 -10.04
N ASP A 160 -17.80 2.07 -9.38
CA ASP A 160 -19.07 2.43 -10.02
C ASP A 160 -18.93 3.85 -10.57
N ASP A 161 -18.24 3.99 -11.71
CA ASP A 161 -18.43 5.12 -12.59
C ASP A 161 -19.72 4.85 -13.38
N ASP A 162 -20.84 5.36 -12.87
CA ASP A 162 -22.08 5.59 -13.63
C ASP A 162 -21.83 6.65 -14.71
N GLU A 163 -21.04 6.31 -15.73
CA GLU A 163 -20.96 7.05 -16.99
C GLU A 163 -21.84 6.36 -18.03
N ASP A 164 -23.16 6.57 -17.95
CA ASP A 164 -24.08 6.61 -19.09
C ASP A 164 -25.54 6.80 -18.62
N ASP A 165 -25.91 7.98 -18.11
CA ASP A 165 -27.28 8.50 -18.31
C ASP A 165 -27.39 9.99 -17.97
N ARG A 166 -26.94 10.85 -18.89
CA ARG A 166 -27.48 12.20 -19.00
C ARG A 166 -27.78 12.50 -20.45
N ARG A 167 -28.89 11.92 -20.91
CA ARG A 167 -29.64 12.47 -22.04
C ARG A 167 -29.92 13.95 -21.78
N THR A 168 -29.65 14.70 -22.83
CA THR A 168 -29.92 16.11 -23.06
C THR A 168 -31.30 16.49 -22.56
N ASP A 169 -31.39 17.49 -21.69
CA ASP A 169 -32.52 18.42 -21.67
C ASP A 169 -32.03 19.82 -21.28
N GLU A 170 -32.37 20.75 -22.16
CA GLU A 170 -31.99 22.16 -22.16
C GLU A 170 -32.78 23.00 -21.15
N LYS A 171 -32.25 24.21 -20.91
CA LYS A 171 -32.87 25.42 -20.33
C LYS A 171 -32.82 25.51 -18.79
N HIS A 172 -32.53 26.66 -18.17
CA HIS A 172 -32.58 28.05 -18.62
C HIS A 172 -31.55 28.88 -17.83
N ILE A 173 -30.90 29.80 -18.54
CA ILE A 173 -30.11 30.92 -18.01
C ILE A 173 -31.00 31.79 -17.11
N ASN A 174 -30.47 32.23 -15.96
CA ASN A 174 -30.75 33.56 -15.41
C ASN A 174 -29.49 34.10 -14.69
N GLU A 175 -28.83 34.98 -15.43
CA GLU A 175 -27.92 36.03 -15.01
C GLU A 175 -28.67 37.02 -14.11
N TYR A 176 -28.17 37.30 -12.89
CA TYR A 176 -28.22 38.63 -12.26
C TYR A 176 -27.28 38.72 -11.04
N ASP A 177 -26.47 39.77 -11.08
CA ASP A 177 -25.79 40.53 -10.02
C ASP A 177 -24.56 40.01 -9.26
N ARG A 178 -23.42 40.56 -9.71
CA ARG A 178 -22.31 41.06 -8.88
C ARG A 178 -22.81 42.10 -7.86
N VAL A 179 -22.53 41.89 -6.57
CA VAL A 179 -22.09 42.96 -5.66
C VAL A 179 -21.15 42.35 -4.62
N GLU A 180 -19.93 42.89 -4.54
CA GLU A 180 -19.00 42.68 -3.44
C GLU A 180 -19.58 43.29 -2.16
N THR A 181 -19.66 42.52 -1.08
CA THR A 181 -19.64 43.12 0.26
C THR A 181 -18.96 42.16 1.22
N GLU A 182 -17.78 42.57 1.68
CA GLU A 182 -17.06 42.01 2.81
C GLU A 182 -17.96 42.05 4.06
N VAL A 183 -18.32 40.89 4.60
CA VAL A 183 -18.78 40.79 5.98
C VAL A 183 -18.16 39.54 6.60
N HIS A 184 -17.30 39.78 7.59
CA HIS A 184 -16.80 38.77 8.50
C HIS A 184 -17.95 37.95 9.10
N SER A 185 -17.90 36.63 8.93
CA SER A 185 -18.58 35.71 9.83
C SER A 185 -17.75 34.45 10.04
N ASN A 186 -17.39 34.30 11.30
CA ASN A 186 -16.79 33.14 11.94
C ASN A 186 -17.70 31.92 11.70
N GLY A 187 -17.12 30.84 11.19
CA GLY A 187 -17.83 29.58 10.96
C GLY A 187 -16.83 28.45 10.73
N ASN A 188 -16.42 27.82 11.81
CA ASN A 188 -15.73 26.54 11.82
C ASN A 188 -16.57 25.48 11.09
N ASP A 189 -16.01 24.83 10.09
CA ASP A 189 -15.86 23.37 10.04
C ASP A 189 -15.23 22.94 8.72
N ALA A 190 -13.93 22.67 8.75
CA ALA A 190 -13.24 21.91 7.72
C ALA A 190 -12.14 21.07 8.39
N HIS A 191 -12.55 19.93 8.94
CA HIS A 191 -11.65 18.93 9.52
C HIS A 191 -10.80 18.28 8.42
N TYR A 192 -9.66 18.88 8.11
CA TYR A 192 -8.59 18.27 7.31
C TYR A 192 -7.72 17.41 8.24
N ASP A 193 -8.08 16.14 8.41
CA ASP A 193 -7.26 15.16 9.13
C ASP A 193 -6.08 14.72 8.24
N MET A 194 -4.98 15.47 8.31
CA MET A 194 -3.68 15.11 7.75
C MET A 194 -3.01 14.08 8.67
N ASN A 195 -3.36 12.82 8.51
CA ASN A 195 -2.71 11.71 9.22
C ASN A 195 -1.71 10.99 8.31
N ASP A 196 -0.60 11.67 8.01
CA ASP A 196 0.68 11.01 7.77
C ASP A 196 1.62 11.53 8.84
N GLY A 197 2.03 10.66 9.76
CA GLY A 197 2.82 10.99 10.95
C GLY A 197 4.25 11.36 10.60
N ARG A 198 4.44 12.42 9.80
CA ARG A 198 5.73 13.05 9.59
C ARG A 198 6.10 13.81 10.86
N ASN A 199 7.27 13.49 11.39
CA ASN A 199 7.98 14.43 12.25
C ASN A 199 8.14 15.73 11.44
N GLU A 200 7.49 16.81 11.87
CA GLU A 200 7.79 18.18 11.38
C GLU A 200 9.27 18.56 11.59
N SER A 201 10.05 17.75 12.32
CA SER A 201 11.48 17.96 12.53
C SER A 201 12.38 17.52 11.36
N SER A 202 11.89 16.80 10.34
CA SER A 202 12.75 16.38 9.19
C SER A 202 12.60 17.23 7.92
N ILE A 203 11.61 18.13 7.86
CA ILE A 203 11.37 18.98 6.67
C ILE A 203 12.35 20.17 6.60
N ASN A 204 13.15 20.39 7.66
CA ASN A 204 14.22 21.38 7.69
C ASN A 204 15.60 20.81 7.32
N SER A 205 15.65 19.76 6.51
CA SER A 205 16.83 19.54 5.66
C SER A 205 16.88 20.70 4.66
N THR A 206 17.83 21.61 4.84
CA THR A 206 18.12 22.67 3.87
C THR A 206 18.63 22.00 2.60
N PHE A 207 17.75 21.75 1.63
CA PHE A 207 18.16 21.29 0.31
C PHE A 207 19.19 22.27 -0.27
N CYS A 208 20.34 21.76 -0.65
CA CYS A 208 21.42 22.51 -1.27
C CYS A 208 21.61 22.03 -2.71
N LEU A 209 21.79 22.97 -3.63
CA LEU A 209 22.18 22.62 -5.00
C LEU A 209 23.56 21.95 -4.99
N SER A 210 23.73 20.97 -5.88
CA SER A 210 25.06 20.44 -6.21
C SER A 210 25.97 21.55 -6.72
N SER A 211 27.29 21.36 -6.65
CA SER A 211 28.29 22.34 -7.09
C SER A 211 29.17 21.79 -8.22
N GLY A 212 29.86 22.71 -8.92
CA GLY A 212 30.83 22.37 -9.96
C GLY A 212 30.23 21.55 -11.12
N LEU A 213 30.93 20.49 -11.51
CA LEU A 213 30.55 19.63 -12.64
C LEU A 213 29.23 18.88 -12.40
N TRP A 214 28.90 18.56 -11.15
CA TRP A 214 27.64 17.88 -10.82
C TRP A 214 26.42 18.77 -11.06
N LEU A 215 26.56 20.08 -10.83
CA LEU A 215 25.51 21.04 -11.18
C LEU A 215 25.30 21.10 -12.69
N HIS A 216 26.38 21.26 -13.46
CA HIS A 216 26.31 21.32 -14.92
C HIS A 216 25.72 20.04 -15.51
N LEU A 217 26.14 18.88 -15.01
CA LEU A 217 25.64 17.58 -15.45
C LEU A 217 24.14 17.42 -15.15
N SER A 218 23.70 17.69 -13.91
CA SER A 218 22.29 17.55 -13.53
C SER A 218 21.37 18.51 -14.31
N GLU A 219 21.82 19.74 -14.56
CA GLU A 219 21.08 20.71 -15.37
C GLU A 219 21.01 20.31 -16.85
N ALA A 220 22.12 19.82 -17.43
CA ALA A 220 22.13 19.31 -18.80
C ALA A 220 21.24 18.05 -18.96
N ILE A 221 21.27 17.14 -17.99
CA ILE A 221 20.39 15.96 -17.96
C ILE A 221 18.92 16.39 -17.88
N PHE A 222 18.60 17.41 -17.08
CA PHE A 222 17.25 17.95 -17.01
C PHE A 222 16.80 18.54 -18.34
N GLN A 223 17.64 19.35 -18.99
CA GLN A 223 17.35 19.91 -20.30
C GLN A 223 17.08 18.80 -21.33
N LEU A 224 17.96 17.81 -21.42
CA LEU A 224 17.80 16.66 -22.31
C LEU A 224 16.50 15.89 -22.01
N SER A 225 16.22 15.64 -20.73
CA SER A 225 14.99 14.97 -20.30
C SER A 225 13.74 15.75 -20.75
N MET A 226 13.76 17.08 -20.58
CA MET A 226 12.65 17.92 -21.00
C MET A 226 12.51 18.01 -22.51
N MET A 227 13.59 17.90 -23.29
CA MET A 227 13.49 17.78 -24.75
C MET A 227 12.70 16.52 -25.15
N PHE A 228 12.94 15.39 -24.48
CA PHE A 228 12.17 14.16 -24.74
C PHE A 228 10.70 14.30 -24.35
N TRP A 229 10.40 14.92 -23.20
CA TRP A 229 9.02 15.08 -22.71
C TRP A 229 8.21 16.14 -23.46
N THR A 230 8.87 17.20 -23.97
CA THR A 230 8.21 18.31 -24.69
C THR A 230 8.14 18.10 -26.19
N TYR A 231 8.59 16.95 -26.70
CA TYR A 231 8.39 16.55 -28.09
C TYR A 231 6.90 16.63 -28.46
N GLN A 232 6.61 17.17 -29.65
CA GLN A 232 5.26 17.26 -30.19
C GLN A 232 5.30 16.84 -31.65
N GLU A 233 4.31 16.05 -32.06
CA GLU A 233 4.18 15.60 -33.44
C GLU A 233 2.79 15.99 -33.95
N PRO A 234 2.65 17.01 -34.82
CA PRO A 234 1.36 17.51 -35.28
C PRO A 234 0.48 16.46 -35.97
N THR A 235 1.08 15.41 -36.55
CA THR A 235 0.34 14.31 -37.18
C THR A 235 -0.29 13.35 -36.16
N GLY A 236 0.11 13.43 -34.89
CA GLY A 236 -0.26 12.49 -33.83
C GLY A 236 0.54 11.20 -33.83
N ASP A 237 1.41 10.94 -34.83
CA ASP A 237 2.26 9.74 -34.86
C ASP A 237 3.43 9.87 -33.86
N MET A 238 3.29 9.25 -32.70
CA MET A 238 4.32 9.28 -31.66
C MET A 238 5.49 8.32 -31.88
N SER A 239 5.62 7.70 -33.06
CA SER A 239 6.67 6.71 -33.35
C SER A 239 8.10 7.23 -33.15
N ALA A 240 8.35 8.52 -33.43
CA ALA A 240 9.66 9.16 -33.24
C ALA A 240 9.92 9.62 -31.78
N SER A 241 8.93 9.52 -30.88
CA SER A 241 9.10 9.91 -29.49
C SER A 241 9.99 8.92 -28.73
N THR A 242 11.09 9.41 -28.17
CA THR A 242 11.99 8.61 -27.31
C THR A 242 11.27 8.01 -26.11
N ILE A 243 10.34 8.75 -25.48
CA ILE A 243 9.59 8.26 -24.31
C ILE A 243 8.62 7.14 -24.69
N ILE A 244 7.95 7.25 -25.84
CA ILE A 244 7.02 6.22 -26.32
C ILE A 244 7.78 4.98 -26.80
N HIS A 245 8.90 5.17 -27.50
CA HIS A 245 9.80 4.07 -27.83
C HIS A 245 10.33 3.36 -26.57
N PHE A 246 10.78 4.10 -25.56
CA PHE A 246 11.20 3.54 -24.28
C PHE A 246 10.07 2.80 -23.56
N THR A 247 8.83 3.28 -23.67
CA THR A 247 7.65 2.60 -23.14
C THR A 247 7.45 1.23 -23.80
N ALA A 248 7.67 1.13 -25.11
CA ALA A 248 7.63 -0.14 -25.84
C ALA A 248 8.75 -1.10 -25.41
N VAL A 249 9.96 -0.58 -25.16
CA VAL A 249 11.08 -1.36 -24.60
C VAL A 249 10.74 -1.89 -23.21
N LEU A 250 10.15 -1.08 -22.33
CA LEU A 250 9.65 -1.52 -21.02
C LEU A 250 8.51 -2.55 -21.13
N GLY A 251 7.87 -2.64 -22.28
CA GLY A 251 6.88 -3.64 -22.63
C GLY A 251 7.47 -5.04 -22.84
N ILE A 252 8.78 -5.18 -23.03
CA ILE A 252 9.43 -6.48 -23.28
C ILE A 252 9.70 -7.21 -21.95
N LYS A 253 9.32 -8.49 -21.89
CA LYS A 253 9.62 -9.42 -20.82
C LYS A 253 10.94 -10.12 -21.13
N GLY A 254 12.03 -9.65 -20.53
CA GLY A 254 13.40 -10.10 -20.81
C GLY A 254 13.61 -11.63 -20.84
N PRO A 255 13.16 -12.41 -19.83
CA PRO A 255 13.42 -13.85 -19.79
C PRO A 255 12.67 -14.68 -20.84
N SER A 256 11.44 -14.29 -21.18
CA SER A 256 10.60 -15.05 -22.12
C SER A 256 10.62 -14.48 -23.54
N LEU A 257 11.26 -13.33 -23.75
CA LEU A 257 11.29 -12.62 -25.03
C LEU A 257 9.88 -12.35 -25.60
N THR A 258 8.91 -12.14 -24.71
CA THR A 258 7.51 -11.82 -25.06
C THR A 258 7.14 -10.43 -24.58
N PHE A 259 5.97 -9.92 -24.97
CA PHE A 259 5.47 -8.63 -24.48
C PHE A 259 4.59 -8.79 -23.23
N HIS A 260 4.63 -7.79 -22.36
CA HIS A 260 3.78 -7.70 -21.20
C HIS A 260 2.31 -7.43 -21.60
N PRO A 261 1.34 -8.14 -20.99
CA PRO A 261 -0.08 -7.84 -21.19
C PRO A 261 -0.45 -6.51 -20.53
N ALA A 262 -1.66 -6.02 -20.80
CA ALA A 262 -2.19 -4.77 -20.23
C ALA A 262 -2.06 -4.71 -18.70
N HIS A 263 -2.37 -5.82 -18.00
CA HIS A 263 -2.29 -5.93 -16.55
C HIS A 263 -0.89 -5.62 -15.99
N SER A 264 0.16 -6.13 -16.64
CA SER A 264 1.55 -5.94 -16.20
C SER A 264 2.14 -4.60 -16.65
N SER A 265 1.57 -4.01 -17.72
CA SER A 265 2.02 -2.75 -18.32
C SER A 265 1.47 -1.51 -17.61
N SER A 266 0.23 -1.56 -17.10
CA SER A 266 -0.43 -0.42 -16.44
C SER A 266 0.36 0.18 -15.24
N PRO A 267 0.99 -0.62 -14.36
CA PRO A 267 1.84 -0.08 -13.30
C PRO A 267 3.09 0.64 -13.85
N LYS A 268 3.71 0.12 -14.92
CA LYS A 268 4.91 0.73 -15.55
C LYS A 268 4.56 2.08 -16.18
N LEU A 269 3.43 2.16 -16.89
CA LEU A 269 2.89 3.41 -17.43
C LEU A 269 2.63 4.43 -16.32
N SER A 270 2.06 4.00 -15.20
CA SER A 270 1.80 4.88 -14.05
C SER A 270 3.09 5.46 -13.46
N ALA A 271 4.16 4.66 -13.39
CA ALA A 271 5.47 5.13 -12.93
C ALA A 271 6.08 6.16 -13.90
N LEU A 272 6.05 5.90 -15.22
CA LEU A 272 6.53 6.86 -16.23
C LEU A 272 5.75 8.17 -16.19
N MET A 273 4.42 8.11 -16.09
CA MET A 273 3.60 9.31 -15.94
C MET A 273 3.91 10.07 -14.65
N TRP A 274 4.24 9.38 -13.55
CA TRP A 274 4.65 10.05 -12.32
C TRP A 274 5.95 10.84 -12.53
N ILE A 275 6.95 10.22 -13.17
CA ILE A 275 8.22 10.89 -13.52
C ILE A 275 7.96 12.10 -14.43
N GLY A 276 7.15 11.92 -15.48
CA GLY A 276 6.79 13.01 -16.39
C GLY A 276 6.16 14.19 -15.66
N ARG A 277 5.19 13.97 -14.76
CA ARG A 277 4.59 15.05 -13.96
C ARG A 277 5.60 15.76 -13.08
N LEU A 278 6.49 15.02 -12.43
CA LEU A 278 7.53 15.60 -11.59
C LEU A 278 8.43 16.54 -12.40
N LEU A 279 8.90 16.09 -13.56
CA LEU A 279 9.76 16.88 -14.43
C LEU A 279 9.03 18.08 -15.03
N PHE A 280 7.76 17.94 -15.41
CA PHE A 280 6.95 19.08 -15.87
C PHE A 280 6.64 20.09 -14.76
N LEU A 281 6.57 19.67 -13.50
CA LEU A 281 6.45 20.59 -12.38
C LEU A 281 7.72 21.42 -12.20
N GLU A 282 8.88 20.76 -12.21
CA GLU A 282 10.19 21.44 -12.20
C GLU A 282 10.33 22.36 -13.41
N TYR A 283 9.91 21.93 -14.61
CA TYR A 283 9.90 22.74 -15.83
C TYR A 283 9.05 24.01 -15.67
N ALA A 284 7.87 23.87 -15.06
CA ALA A 284 6.90 24.94 -14.97
C ALA A 284 7.32 25.99 -13.92
N VAL A 285 7.73 25.55 -12.73
CA VAL A 285 7.92 26.44 -11.56
C VAL A 285 9.12 26.00 -10.70
N PRO A 286 10.34 25.93 -11.26
CA PRO A 286 11.49 25.42 -10.52
C PRO A 286 11.84 26.36 -9.36
N VAL A 287 12.17 25.81 -8.19
CA VAL A 287 12.56 26.66 -7.04
C VAL A 287 13.86 27.41 -7.32
N PHE A 288 14.81 26.77 -8.01
CA PHE A 288 16.09 27.35 -8.40
C PHE A 288 16.17 27.49 -9.92
N GLY A 289 16.88 28.51 -10.41
CA GLY A 289 17.09 28.70 -11.85
C GLY A 289 18.13 27.71 -12.39
N TYR A 290 18.04 27.37 -13.67
CA TYR A 290 19.05 26.57 -14.36
C TYR A 290 20.02 27.51 -15.06
N ASN A 291 21.06 27.91 -14.34
CA ASN A 291 21.97 28.98 -14.76
C ASN A 291 23.19 28.47 -15.53
N THR A 292 23.44 27.15 -15.54
CA THR A 292 24.55 26.55 -16.28
C THR A 292 24.22 26.24 -17.74
N LEU A 293 22.94 26.31 -18.10
CA LEU A 293 22.46 26.12 -19.47
C LEU A 293 22.79 27.33 -20.35
N GLU A 294 22.98 27.11 -21.65
CA GLU A 294 23.19 28.18 -22.63
C GLU A 294 22.04 29.20 -22.63
N LEU A 295 20.82 28.70 -22.56
CA LEU A 295 19.63 29.51 -22.31
C LEU A 295 19.20 29.31 -20.86
N ALA A 296 19.53 30.28 -20.02
CA ALA A 296 19.23 30.21 -18.60
C ALA A 296 17.72 30.05 -18.37
N TRP A 297 17.36 29.06 -17.54
CA TRP A 297 15.98 28.82 -17.18
C TRP A 297 15.66 29.55 -15.88
N PRO A 298 14.69 30.48 -15.86
CA PRO A 298 14.43 31.25 -14.67
C PRO A 298 13.79 30.42 -13.55
N CYS A 299 14.12 30.78 -12.31
CA CYS A 299 13.43 30.27 -11.13
C CYS A 299 11.98 30.80 -11.05
N ARG A 300 11.16 30.16 -10.23
CA ARG A 300 9.72 30.42 -10.14
C ARG A 300 9.35 31.86 -9.80
N THR A 301 10.22 32.61 -9.13
CA THR A 301 9.96 34.02 -8.76
C THR A 301 9.99 34.97 -9.94
N ALA A 302 10.54 34.56 -11.09
CA ALA A 302 10.53 35.35 -12.31
C ALA A 302 9.15 35.34 -13.03
N TYR A 303 8.26 34.40 -12.70
CA TYR A 303 6.93 34.33 -13.29
C TYR A 303 5.96 35.21 -12.48
N SER A 304 5.19 36.05 -13.17
CA SER A 304 4.16 36.90 -12.55
C SER A 304 3.07 36.10 -11.83
N SER A 305 2.74 34.91 -12.35
CA SER A 305 1.76 34.00 -11.79
C SER A 305 2.21 32.55 -11.99
N GLN A 306 2.60 31.88 -10.90
CA GLN A 306 2.95 30.46 -10.91
C GLN A 306 1.75 29.58 -11.32
N PRO A 307 0.51 29.83 -10.85
CA PRO A 307 -0.66 29.09 -11.33
C PRO A 307 -0.87 29.19 -12.85
N ASP A 308 -0.73 30.39 -13.44
CA ASP A 308 -0.92 30.57 -14.89
C ASP A 308 0.18 29.88 -15.68
N ARG A 309 1.42 29.94 -15.19
CA ARG A 309 2.55 29.20 -15.77
C ARG A 309 2.29 27.70 -15.77
N ILE A 310 1.85 27.13 -14.63
CA ILE A 310 1.48 25.71 -14.54
C ILE A 310 0.33 25.39 -15.48
N SER A 311 -0.70 26.22 -15.53
CA SER A 311 -1.86 26.02 -16.41
C SER A 311 -1.47 26.01 -17.88
N SER A 312 -0.58 26.91 -18.30
CA SER A 312 -0.05 26.99 -19.66
C SER A 312 0.72 25.72 -20.05
N ILE A 313 1.64 25.27 -19.19
CA ILE A 313 2.41 24.04 -19.43
C ILE A 313 1.50 22.81 -19.41
N ARG A 314 0.59 22.73 -18.45
CA ARG A 314 -0.40 21.64 -18.34
C ARG A 314 -1.24 21.55 -19.61
N SER A 315 -1.81 22.66 -20.05
CA SER A 315 -2.69 22.72 -21.21
C SER A 315 -1.98 22.34 -22.51
N LYS A 316 -0.67 22.59 -22.59
CA LYS A 316 0.13 22.28 -23.76
C LYS A 316 0.63 20.83 -23.80
N TYR A 317 0.99 20.25 -22.65
CA TYR A 317 1.73 18.99 -22.62
C TYR A 317 1.08 17.85 -21.85
N LEU A 318 0.25 18.13 -20.82
CA LEU A 318 -0.19 17.15 -19.84
C LEU A 318 -1.66 16.74 -19.96
N LEU A 319 -2.42 17.33 -20.88
CA LEU A 319 -3.83 16.98 -21.07
C LEU A 319 -3.99 15.71 -21.90
N ARG A 320 -5.12 15.06 -21.69
CA ARG A 320 -5.58 13.96 -22.54
C ARG A 320 -5.82 14.47 -23.97
N GLY A 321 -5.44 13.67 -24.97
CA GLY A 321 -5.58 14.03 -26.39
C GLY A 321 -4.53 15.01 -26.93
N CYS A 322 -3.58 15.49 -26.10
CA CYS A 322 -2.42 16.21 -26.62
C CYS A 322 -1.55 15.30 -27.48
N TYR A 323 -1.09 15.78 -28.64
CA TYR A 323 -0.05 15.11 -29.41
C TYR A 323 1.33 15.35 -28.77
N THR A 324 1.53 14.72 -27.61
CA THR A 324 2.75 14.74 -26.81
C THR A 324 2.98 13.35 -26.21
N PRO A 325 4.22 13.02 -25.80
CA PRO A 325 4.50 11.74 -25.14
C PRO A 325 3.62 11.51 -23.90
N PHE A 326 3.33 12.57 -23.15
CA PHE A 326 2.49 12.43 -21.97
C PHE A 326 1.02 12.19 -22.32
N GLY A 327 0.50 12.83 -23.37
CA GLY A 327 -0.84 12.57 -23.91
C GLY A 327 -1.01 11.12 -24.35
N GLU A 328 -0.04 10.59 -25.09
CA GLU A 328 -0.03 9.20 -25.54
C GLU A 328 0.02 8.20 -24.35
N LEU A 329 0.83 8.48 -23.32
CA LEU A 329 0.84 7.68 -22.10
C LEU A 329 -0.51 7.66 -21.37
N ILE A 330 -1.29 8.76 -21.42
CA ILE A 330 -2.65 8.80 -20.87
C ILE A 330 -3.56 7.85 -21.65
N GLU A 331 -3.53 7.88 -22.98
CA GLU A 331 -4.36 7.00 -23.82
C GLU A 331 -3.98 5.53 -23.64
N LEU A 332 -2.68 5.20 -23.66
CA LEU A 332 -2.20 3.84 -23.40
C LEU A 332 -2.65 3.32 -22.03
N LYS A 333 -2.60 4.16 -21.00
CA LYS A 333 -3.06 3.79 -19.66
C LYS A 333 -4.57 3.62 -19.58
N ALA A 334 -5.33 4.50 -20.23
CA ALA A 334 -6.78 4.41 -20.30
C ALA A 334 -7.21 3.11 -21.02
N PHE A 335 -6.55 2.79 -22.13
CA PHE A 335 -6.81 1.55 -22.87
C PHE A 335 -6.43 0.31 -22.05
N ALA A 336 -5.26 0.29 -21.42
CA ALA A 336 -4.87 -0.81 -20.52
C ALA A 336 -5.90 -1.03 -19.40
N LYS A 337 -6.39 0.06 -18.78
CA LYS A 337 -7.44 0.00 -17.76
C LYS A 337 -8.74 -0.57 -18.31
N SER A 338 -9.15 -0.19 -19.52
CA SER A 338 -10.38 -0.71 -20.15
C SER A 338 -10.32 -2.23 -20.34
N ILE A 339 -9.16 -2.76 -20.76
CA ILE A 339 -8.91 -4.19 -20.88
C ILE A 339 -8.98 -4.85 -19.50
N VAL A 340 -8.29 -4.30 -18.50
CA VAL A 340 -8.30 -4.85 -17.13
C VAL A 340 -9.71 -4.87 -16.54
N LYS A 341 -10.53 -3.84 -16.77
CA LYS A 341 -11.92 -3.77 -16.30
C LYS A 341 -12.78 -4.84 -16.97
N ARG A 342 -12.60 -5.08 -18.27
CA ARG A 342 -13.40 -6.03 -19.06
C ARG A 342 -13.01 -7.48 -18.82
N GLU A 343 -11.71 -7.77 -18.80
CA GLU A 343 -11.18 -9.15 -18.74
C GLU A 343 -11.04 -9.65 -17.29
N GLY A 344 -11.02 -8.75 -16.32
CA GLY A 344 -10.73 -9.08 -14.92
C GLY A 344 -9.26 -9.51 -14.75
N ILE A 345 -8.86 -9.84 -13.52
CA ILE A 345 -7.49 -10.33 -13.29
C ILE A 345 -7.41 -11.77 -13.83
N PRO A 346 -6.40 -12.12 -14.65
CA PRO A 346 -6.17 -13.50 -15.07
C PRO A 346 -6.20 -14.43 -13.87
N GLY A 347 -6.80 -15.61 -14.02
CA GLY A 347 -7.03 -16.55 -12.92
C GLY A 347 -5.74 -16.89 -12.17
N ASN A 348 -5.48 -16.19 -11.05
CA ASN A 348 -4.33 -16.40 -10.19
C ASN A 348 -4.60 -17.45 -9.11
N LEU A 349 -5.76 -18.12 -9.18
CA LEU A 349 -6.24 -19.00 -8.13
C LEU A 349 -6.90 -20.24 -8.72
N THR A 350 -6.43 -21.40 -8.30
CA THR A 350 -6.98 -22.70 -8.71
C THR A 350 -7.33 -23.53 -7.49
N TRP A 351 -8.61 -23.87 -7.32
CA TRP A 351 -9.06 -24.78 -6.27
C TRP A 351 -8.76 -26.22 -6.65
N ALA A 352 -8.28 -27.01 -5.68
CA ALA A 352 -8.23 -28.46 -5.84
C ALA A 352 -9.65 -29.03 -6.02
N PRO A 353 -9.82 -30.15 -6.75
CA PRO A 353 -11.14 -30.75 -6.99
C PRO A 353 -11.90 -31.11 -5.72
N ASP A 354 -11.19 -31.45 -4.65
CA ASP A 354 -11.77 -31.77 -3.33
C ASP A 354 -12.26 -30.51 -2.56
N GLY A 355 -11.89 -29.32 -3.02
CA GLY A 355 -12.18 -28.04 -2.38
C GLY A 355 -11.49 -27.85 -1.02
N ARG A 356 -10.50 -28.67 -0.66
CA ARG A 356 -9.78 -28.62 0.63
C ARG A 356 -8.46 -27.86 0.57
N SER A 357 -7.98 -27.59 -0.63
CA SER A 357 -6.82 -26.73 -0.87
C SER A 357 -6.99 -25.91 -2.14
N PHE A 358 -6.16 -24.90 -2.30
CA PHE A 358 -6.06 -24.11 -3.51
C PHE A 358 -4.64 -23.59 -3.69
N THR A 359 -4.31 -23.24 -4.92
CA THR A 359 -3.01 -22.68 -5.30
C THR A 359 -3.19 -21.23 -5.71
N ILE A 360 -2.29 -20.35 -5.27
CA ILE A 360 -2.22 -18.94 -5.66
C ILE A 360 -0.90 -18.70 -6.42
N GLY A 361 -0.97 -18.12 -7.61
CA GLY A 361 0.22 -17.72 -8.39
C GLY A 361 1.21 -18.86 -8.62
N ASP A 362 2.49 -18.60 -8.32
CA ASP A 362 3.64 -19.50 -8.51
C ASP A 362 3.60 -20.70 -7.55
N ASP A 363 2.58 -21.55 -7.68
CA ASP A 363 2.42 -22.80 -6.93
C ASP A 363 2.34 -22.66 -5.40
N LYS A 364 2.01 -21.47 -4.88
CA LYS A 364 1.82 -21.22 -3.45
C LYS A 364 0.54 -21.92 -2.98
N LYS A 365 0.69 -23.08 -2.34
CA LYS A 365 -0.43 -23.95 -1.97
C LYS A 365 -0.92 -23.63 -0.56
N VAL A 366 -2.24 -23.50 -0.41
CA VAL A 366 -2.91 -23.22 0.85
C VAL A 366 -3.91 -24.35 1.15
N PHE A 367 -3.78 -24.96 2.32
CA PHE A 367 -4.72 -25.97 2.80
C PHE A 367 -5.70 -25.38 3.82
N LEU A 368 -6.97 -25.77 3.73
CA LEU A 368 -7.99 -25.28 4.67
C LEU A 368 -7.76 -25.81 6.10
N SER A 369 -7.16 -26.99 6.25
CA SER A 369 -6.79 -27.55 7.56
C SER A 369 -5.73 -26.71 8.24
N GLU A 370 -4.63 -26.42 7.54
CA GLU A 370 -3.57 -25.50 8.00
C GLU A 370 -4.16 -24.13 8.32
N PHE A 371 -5.02 -23.61 7.42
CA PHE A 371 -5.72 -22.35 7.63
C PHE A 371 -6.42 -22.29 8.98
N CYS A 372 -7.27 -23.27 9.28
CA CYS A 372 -8.03 -23.32 10.53
C CYS A 372 -7.15 -23.56 11.76
N GLU A 373 -6.15 -24.44 11.64
CA GLU A 373 -5.22 -24.75 12.73
C GLU A 373 -4.40 -23.53 13.13
N THR A 374 -3.87 -22.78 12.17
CA THR A 374 -3.12 -21.54 12.42
C THR A 374 -3.98 -20.49 13.10
N HIS A 375 -5.26 -20.34 12.73
CA HIS A 375 -6.18 -19.41 13.39
C HIS A 375 -6.37 -19.74 14.87
N TYR A 376 -6.51 -21.02 15.19
CA TYR A 376 -6.69 -21.49 16.56
C TYR A 376 -5.39 -21.34 17.38
N LYS A 377 -4.27 -21.83 16.83
CA LYS A 377 -2.93 -21.70 17.44
C LYS A 377 -2.61 -20.25 17.80
N ALA A 378 -2.90 -19.30 16.91
CA ALA A 378 -2.60 -17.89 17.16
C ALA A 378 -3.30 -17.30 18.39
N VAL A 379 -4.56 -17.71 18.66
CA VAL A 379 -5.29 -17.26 19.86
C VAL A 379 -4.68 -17.88 21.12
N ILE A 380 -4.42 -19.18 21.10
CA ILE A 380 -3.81 -19.89 22.24
C ILE A 380 -2.45 -19.27 22.56
N THR A 381 -1.60 -19.03 21.56
CA THR A 381 -0.27 -18.45 21.79
C THR A 381 -0.37 -17.10 22.50
N VAL A 382 -1.33 -16.25 22.13
CA VAL A 382 -1.54 -14.97 22.83
C VAL A 382 -2.04 -15.20 24.26
N GLN A 383 -2.96 -16.14 24.48
CA GLN A 383 -3.47 -16.48 25.81
C GLN A 383 -2.35 -16.99 26.73
N GLU A 384 -1.55 -17.95 26.27
CA GLU A 384 -0.42 -18.52 27.01
C GLU A 384 0.63 -17.47 27.34
N GLN A 385 0.97 -16.59 26.38
CA GLN A 385 1.93 -15.51 26.61
C GLN A 385 1.39 -14.45 27.60
N VAL A 386 0.11 -14.12 27.53
CA VAL A 386 -0.54 -13.23 28.50
C VAL A 386 -0.52 -13.86 29.89
N ASP A 387 -0.88 -15.13 30.02
CA ASP A 387 -0.89 -15.84 31.30
C ASP A 387 0.52 -15.99 31.90
N GLU A 388 1.54 -16.28 31.07
CA GLU A 388 2.96 -16.30 31.48
C GLU A 388 3.36 -14.93 32.06
N MET A 389 3.02 -13.85 31.35
CA MET A 389 3.41 -12.48 31.74
C MET A 389 2.60 -11.91 32.91
N LEU A 390 1.45 -12.51 33.25
CA LEU A 390 0.67 -12.19 34.45
C LEU A 390 1.15 -12.93 35.71
N LEU A 391 2.10 -13.86 35.59
CA LEU A 391 2.74 -14.53 36.73
C LEU A 391 1.71 -15.24 37.64
N GLY A 392 0.80 -15.98 37.00
CA GLY A 392 -0.28 -16.72 37.66
C GLY A 392 -1.39 -15.84 38.26
N TRP A 393 -1.35 -14.52 38.05
CA TRP A 393 -2.45 -13.65 38.43
C TRP A 393 -3.59 -13.75 37.43
N GLN A 394 -4.80 -14.02 37.93
CA GLN A 394 -6.02 -13.97 37.13
C GLN A 394 -6.84 -12.75 37.54
N PRO A 395 -6.70 -11.61 36.84
CA PRO A 395 -7.50 -10.43 37.12
C PRO A 395 -8.96 -10.70 36.77
N ASP A 396 -9.87 -10.35 37.69
CA ASP A 396 -11.31 -10.47 37.51
C ASP A 396 -11.82 -9.29 36.66
N ILE A 397 -11.82 -9.48 35.34
CA ILE A 397 -12.27 -8.49 34.37
C ILE A 397 -13.40 -9.12 33.55
N ASP A 398 -14.61 -8.60 33.74
CA ASP A 398 -15.73 -8.91 32.87
C ASP A 398 -15.68 -8.01 31.62
N VAL A 399 -15.24 -8.59 30.50
CA VAL A 399 -15.19 -7.87 29.21
C VAL A 399 -16.57 -7.36 28.80
N SER A 400 -17.64 -8.07 29.15
CA SER A 400 -19.01 -7.69 28.79
C SER A 400 -19.48 -6.41 29.48
N ALA A 401 -18.89 -6.08 30.64
CA ALA A 401 -19.16 -4.85 31.37
C ALA A 401 -18.35 -3.64 30.87
N ILE A 402 -17.33 -3.86 30.02
CA ILE A 402 -16.47 -2.78 29.51
C ILE A 402 -17.28 -1.86 28.62
N ARG A 403 -17.25 -0.57 28.96
CA ARG A 403 -17.90 0.51 28.20
C ARG A 403 -16.86 1.34 27.47
N ASP A 404 -17.25 1.88 26.33
CA ASP A 404 -16.39 2.78 25.56
C ASP A 404 -17.18 3.99 25.03
N ASP A 405 -16.47 5.07 24.71
CA ASP A 405 -16.99 6.25 24.05
C ASP A 405 -16.29 6.42 22.69
N LEU A 406 -17.05 6.14 21.62
CA LEU A 406 -16.60 6.27 20.24
C LEU A 406 -16.52 7.74 19.77
N THR A 407 -17.05 8.67 20.56
CA THR A 407 -17.10 10.11 20.24
C THR A 407 -15.98 10.89 20.91
N CYS A 408 -15.40 10.40 22.00
CA CYS A 408 -14.34 11.11 22.73
C CYS A 408 -13.08 11.33 21.85
N ARG A 409 -12.70 12.61 21.69
CA ARG A 409 -11.53 13.07 20.93
C ARG A 409 -10.36 13.54 21.81
N LYS A 410 -10.45 13.37 23.14
CA LYS A 410 -9.39 13.80 24.08
C LYS A 410 -8.08 13.08 23.76
N ALA A 411 -7.00 13.82 23.52
CA ALA A 411 -5.69 13.25 23.26
C ALA A 411 -5.20 12.41 24.46
N GLY A 412 -4.58 11.27 24.17
CA GLY A 412 -4.12 10.29 25.16
C GLY A 412 -5.22 9.40 25.74
N TRP A 413 -6.49 9.62 25.39
CA TRP A 413 -7.62 8.89 25.99
C TRP A 413 -7.98 7.60 25.24
N SER A 414 -8.42 6.60 25.99
CA SER A 414 -9.00 5.33 25.53
C SER A 414 -10.04 4.78 26.53
N PHE A 415 -10.60 3.61 26.24
CA PHE A 415 -11.48 2.88 27.17
C PHE A 415 -10.81 2.54 28.51
N ILE A 416 -9.47 2.52 28.59
CA ILE A 416 -8.73 2.28 29.84
C ILE A 416 -8.95 3.43 30.82
N ASP A 417 -9.02 4.66 30.31
CA ASP A 417 -9.17 5.89 31.09
C ASP A 417 -10.61 6.15 31.53
N LYS A 418 -11.55 5.28 31.14
CA LYS A 418 -12.95 5.39 31.55
C LYS A 418 -13.11 4.87 32.97
N THR A 419 -13.52 5.75 33.89
CA THR A 419 -13.59 5.46 35.32
C THR A 419 -14.48 4.27 35.65
N GLU A 420 -15.58 4.08 34.92
CA GLU A 420 -16.50 2.95 35.16
C GLU A 420 -15.89 1.59 34.85
N ASN A 421 -14.80 1.53 34.08
CA ASN A 421 -14.13 0.27 33.73
C ASN A 421 -13.10 -0.17 34.79
N ASN A 422 -12.69 0.69 35.72
CA ASN A 422 -11.69 0.40 36.76
C ASN A 422 -10.35 -0.18 36.22
N LEU A 423 -9.89 0.31 35.05
CA LEU A 423 -8.68 -0.19 34.38
C LEU A 423 -7.45 0.73 34.49
N ALA A 424 -7.57 1.95 34.99
CA ALA A 424 -6.46 2.92 34.97
C ALA A 424 -5.25 2.48 35.82
N ASP A 425 -5.51 1.95 37.03
CA ASP A 425 -4.47 1.63 38.02
C ASP A 425 -4.26 0.11 38.20
N ILE A 426 -4.98 -0.71 37.43
CA ILE A 426 -4.97 -2.18 37.55
C ILE A 426 -3.57 -2.79 37.34
N TRP A 427 -2.74 -2.15 36.51
CA TRP A 427 -1.39 -2.58 36.20
C TRP A 427 -0.43 -2.47 37.40
N GLU A 428 -0.68 -1.58 38.37
CA GLU A 428 0.16 -1.42 39.57
C GLU A 428 0.18 -2.70 40.41
N THR A 429 -0.93 -3.45 40.40
CA THR A 429 -1.03 -4.75 41.06
C THR A 429 -0.03 -5.74 40.46
N LEU A 430 0.08 -5.79 39.13
CA LEU A 430 1.08 -6.63 38.47
C LEU A 430 2.50 -6.14 38.81
N LEU A 431 2.76 -4.84 38.78
CA LEU A 431 4.07 -4.28 39.12
C LEU A 431 4.54 -4.69 40.54
N HIS A 432 3.66 -4.61 41.53
CA HIS A 432 3.96 -5.06 42.90
C HIS A 432 4.23 -6.57 42.98
N ARG A 433 3.55 -7.38 42.17
CA ARG A 433 3.79 -8.82 42.10
C ARG A 433 5.14 -9.14 41.47
N LEU A 434 5.55 -8.41 40.43
CA LEU A 434 6.87 -8.57 39.82
C LEU A 434 7.97 -8.48 40.88
N GLN A 435 7.90 -7.49 41.78
CA GLN A 435 8.92 -7.29 42.82
C GLN A 435 9.18 -8.51 43.72
N LYS A 436 8.17 -9.38 43.90
CA LYS A 436 8.20 -10.55 44.79
C LYS A 436 8.26 -11.89 44.03
N SER A 437 8.40 -11.87 42.71
CA SER A 437 8.30 -13.06 41.87
C SER A 437 9.52 -13.24 40.98
N SER A 438 9.52 -14.36 40.28
CA SER A 438 10.54 -14.73 39.29
C SER A 438 9.90 -14.87 37.92
N PHE A 439 10.70 -14.65 36.88
CA PHE A 439 10.34 -14.89 35.50
C PHE A 439 11.42 -15.75 34.85
N ARG A 440 11.00 -16.91 34.31
CA ARG A 440 11.90 -17.91 33.71
C ARG A 440 13.09 -18.21 34.62
N ASP A 441 12.76 -18.70 35.82
CA ASP A 441 13.67 -19.16 36.88
C ASP A 441 14.56 -18.11 37.54
N THR A 442 14.47 -16.84 37.13
CA THR A 442 15.27 -15.74 37.70
C THR A 442 14.39 -14.69 38.39
N PRO A 443 14.73 -14.23 39.61
CA PRO A 443 13.92 -13.25 40.35
C PRO A 443 14.00 -11.86 39.70
N PHE A 444 12.91 -11.11 39.74
CA PHE A 444 12.88 -9.72 39.22
C PHE A 444 13.67 -8.75 40.08
N THR A 445 13.84 -9.03 41.37
CA THR A 445 14.59 -8.18 42.28
C THR A 445 15.72 -8.96 42.95
N LYS A 446 16.86 -8.28 43.13
CA LYS A 446 18.02 -8.80 43.88
C LYS A 446 18.50 -7.70 44.80
N SER A 447 18.48 -7.96 46.11
CA SER A 447 18.88 -6.99 47.14
C SER A 447 18.13 -5.64 47.07
N GLY A 448 16.83 -5.66 46.74
CA GLY A 448 16.01 -4.45 46.65
C GLY A 448 16.12 -3.66 45.34
N HIS A 449 16.95 -4.10 44.40
CA HIS A 449 17.07 -3.49 43.07
C HIS A 449 16.48 -4.40 41.99
N TRP A 450 15.98 -3.81 40.90
CA TRP A 450 15.58 -4.56 39.70
C TRP A 450 16.76 -5.35 39.13
N ASN A 451 16.56 -6.64 38.88
CA ASN A 451 17.52 -7.51 38.25
C ASN A 451 17.50 -7.26 36.73
N PRO A 452 18.57 -6.73 36.14
CA PRO A 452 18.61 -6.41 34.72
C PRO A 452 18.31 -7.62 33.83
N GLU A 453 18.84 -8.80 34.16
CA GLU A 453 18.69 -9.99 33.32
C GLU A 453 17.22 -10.40 33.20
N THR A 454 16.53 -10.52 34.34
CA THR A 454 15.11 -10.88 34.40
C THR A 454 14.24 -9.81 33.73
N CYS A 455 14.55 -8.53 33.93
CA CYS A 455 13.84 -7.44 33.27
C CYS A 455 13.97 -7.54 31.74
N HIS A 456 15.17 -7.78 31.20
CA HIS A 456 15.35 -7.97 29.76
C HIS A 456 14.63 -9.22 29.23
N LYS A 457 14.59 -10.32 29.99
CA LYS A 457 13.78 -11.51 29.64
C LYS A 457 12.29 -11.17 29.52
N TYR A 458 11.74 -10.40 30.48
CA TYR A 458 10.36 -9.95 30.45
C TYR A 458 10.09 -8.96 29.30
N LEU A 459 11.02 -8.03 29.07
CA LEU A 459 10.94 -7.09 27.95
C LEU A 459 10.91 -7.81 26.60
N SER A 460 11.76 -8.83 26.43
CA SER A 460 11.80 -9.69 25.24
C SER A 460 10.50 -10.48 25.06
N ALA A 461 9.93 -11.03 26.14
CA ALA A 461 8.61 -11.67 26.11
C ALA A 461 7.51 -10.71 25.65
N GLY A 462 7.56 -9.44 26.09
CA GLY A 462 6.63 -8.39 25.62
C GLY A 462 6.73 -8.10 24.12
N VAL A 463 7.95 -8.12 23.55
CA VAL A 463 8.14 -8.00 22.10
C VAL A 463 7.51 -9.18 21.36
N GLU A 464 7.69 -10.40 21.86
CA GLU A 464 7.09 -11.60 21.25
C GLU A 464 5.56 -11.62 21.38
N LEU A 465 5.01 -11.17 22.50
CA LEU A 465 3.56 -11.00 22.69
C LEU A 465 3.00 -9.94 21.73
N ASN A 466 3.69 -8.82 21.52
CA ASN A 466 3.31 -7.81 20.53
C ASN A 466 3.23 -8.40 19.10
N LYS A 467 4.20 -9.24 18.70
CA LYS A 467 4.18 -9.95 17.41
C LYS A 467 3.03 -10.96 17.32
N SER A 468 2.79 -11.74 18.38
CA SER A 468 1.70 -12.72 18.42
C SER A 468 0.32 -12.05 18.42
N ALA A 469 0.15 -10.94 19.14
CA ALA A 469 -1.08 -10.15 19.15
C ALA A 469 -1.39 -9.61 17.73
N PHE A 470 -0.37 -9.14 17.00
CA PHE A 470 -0.52 -8.75 15.61
C PHE A 470 -1.02 -9.90 14.74
N ALA A 471 -0.37 -11.06 14.79
CA ALA A 471 -0.75 -12.23 14.01
C ALA A 471 -2.17 -12.70 14.35
N ALA A 472 -2.50 -12.81 15.64
CA ALA A 472 -3.82 -13.25 16.10
C ALA A 472 -4.93 -12.30 15.66
N ILE A 473 -4.75 -10.98 15.80
CA ILE A 473 -5.70 -9.99 15.29
C ILE A 473 -5.82 -10.10 13.78
N HIS A 474 -4.71 -10.19 13.04
CA HIS A 474 -4.74 -10.25 11.58
C HIS A 474 -5.45 -11.50 11.06
N PHE A 475 -5.30 -12.63 11.76
CA PHE A 475 -6.00 -13.88 11.41
C PHE A 475 -7.47 -13.89 11.84
N ARG A 476 -7.78 -13.43 13.05
CA ARG A 476 -9.11 -13.63 13.66
C ARG A 476 -10.06 -12.46 13.53
N ALA A 477 -9.56 -11.25 13.27
CA ALA A 477 -10.40 -10.05 13.18
C ALA A 477 -11.02 -9.88 11.79
N SER A 478 -12.06 -10.67 11.51
CA SER A 478 -12.81 -10.63 10.23
C SER A 478 -11.91 -10.81 9.00
N LEU A 479 -12.25 -10.27 7.82
CA LEU A 479 -11.33 -10.29 6.67
C LEU A 479 -10.05 -9.51 6.97
N PRO A 480 -8.86 -9.91 6.52
CA PRO A 480 -7.64 -9.12 6.74
C PRO A 480 -7.66 -7.75 6.03
N GLY A 481 -7.16 -6.71 6.72
CA GLY A 481 -6.87 -5.40 6.13
C GLY A 481 -5.56 -5.35 5.37
N ARG A 482 -5.29 -4.26 4.66
CA ARG A 482 -3.99 -4.06 4.00
C ARG A 482 -2.89 -3.79 5.03
N GLY A 483 -1.64 -4.10 4.69
CA GLY A 483 -0.48 -3.88 5.58
C GLY A 483 -0.45 -2.47 6.18
N THR A 484 -0.63 -1.44 5.35
CA THR A 484 -0.62 -0.04 5.80
C THR A 484 -1.78 0.34 6.74
N GLU A 485 -2.91 -0.37 6.64
CA GLU A 485 -4.09 -0.17 7.48
C GLU A 485 -3.92 -0.86 8.84
N VAL A 486 -3.41 -2.09 8.86
CA VAL A 486 -3.36 -2.92 10.08
C VAL A 486 -2.16 -2.61 10.97
N THR A 487 -1.03 -2.14 10.41
CA THR A 487 0.15 -1.84 11.24
C THR A 487 0.09 -0.47 11.92
N SER A 488 -0.80 0.41 11.46
CA SER A 488 -0.98 1.77 11.99
C SER A 488 -2.16 1.89 12.97
N ILE A 489 -2.71 0.76 13.42
CA ILE A 489 -3.83 0.70 14.39
C ILE A 489 -3.41 1.37 15.70
N ARG A 490 -4.22 2.34 16.14
CA ARG A 490 -4.05 3.04 17.42
C ARG A 490 -5.05 2.54 18.45
N TYR A 491 -4.59 2.45 19.70
CA TYR A 491 -5.46 2.18 20.85
C TYR A 491 -5.61 3.39 21.78
N LEU A 492 -4.79 4.43 21.62
CA LEU A 492 -4.98 5.74 22.27
C LEU A 492 -5.28 6.81 21.22
N ASN A 493 -6.08 7.80 21.62
CA ASN A 493 -6.27 8.99 20.82
C ASN A 493 -4.97 9.78 20.69
N SER A 494 -4.67 10.24 19.48
CA SER A 494 -3.58 11.20 19.24
C SER A 494 -4.11 12.64 19.35
N LYS A 495 -3.23 13.63 19.17
CA LYS A 495 -3.65 15.04 19.07
C LYS A 495 -4.48 15.33 17.80
N LEU A 496 -4.28 14.55 16.74
CA LEU A 496 -4.82 14.83 15.41
C LEU A 496 -5.96 13.88 15.02
N SER A 497 -5.99 12.69 15.60
CA SER A 497 -6.89 11.61 15.20
C SER A 497 -7.35 10.76 16.38
N ILE A 498 -8.60 10.29 16.28
CA ILE A 498 -9.15 9.29 17.19
C ILE A 498 -8.49 7.92 16.97
N ARG A 499 -8.42 7.12 18.03
CA ARG A 499 -7.96 5.72 17.98
C ARG A 499 -8.82 4.84 17.06
N ASN A 500 -8.30 3.65 16.76
CA ASN A 500 -8.97 2.63 15.96
C ASN A 500 -9.60 1.52 16.81
N VAL A 501 -9.06 1.27 18.01
CA VAL A 501 -9.53 0.20 18.90
C VAL A 501 -10.58 0.71 19.86
N PHE A 502 -11.72 0.01 19.91
CA PHE A 502 -12.84 0.29 20.78
C PHE A 502 -13.40 -0.98 21.42
N PHE A 503 -14.22 -0.82 22.46
CA PHE A 503 -15.07 -1.90 22.98
C PHE A 503 -16.56 -1.65 22.69
N TYR A 504 -17.24 -2.68 22.22
CA TYR A 504 -18.68 -2.67 21.95
C TYR A 504 -19.27 -4.05 22.21
N ASP A 505 -20.34 -4.10 23.01
CA ASP A 505 -21.06 -5.34 23.38
C ASP A 505 -20.14 -6.48 23.84
N GLY A 506 -19.24 -6.16 24.77
CA GLY A 506 -18.31 -7.13 25.35
C GLY A 506 -17.21 -7.63 24.42
N ARG A 507 -16.95 -6.92 23.32
CA ARG A 507 -15.94 -7.29 22.33
C ARG A 507 -15.05 -6.13 21.96
N MET A 508 -13.80 -6.44 21.69
CA MET A 508 -12.92 -5.50 21.03
C MET A 508 -13.33 -5.38 19.56
N ILE A 509 -13.46 -4.16 19.07
CA ILE A 509 -13.67 -3.83 17.66
C ILE A 509 -12.56 -2.90 17.17
N ILE A 510 -12.23 -3.04 15.89
CA ILE A 510 -11.22 -2.21 15.22
C ILE A 510 -11.91 -1.48 14.08
N ILE A 511 -11.92 -0.15 14.14
CA ILE A 511 -12.53 0.72 13.13
C ILE A 511 -11.41 1.37 12.30
N ILE A 512 -11.41 1.09 11.00
CA ILE A 512 -10.43 1.63 10.04
C ILE A 512 -11.18 2.40 8.96
N SER A 513 -10.77 3.64 8.69
CA SER A 513 -11.26 4.40 7.54
C SER A 513 -10.60 3.88 6.26
N TYR A 514 -11.39 3.35 5.33
CA TYR A 514 -10.87 2.91 4.04
C TYR A 514 -10.69 4.09 3.10
N ASN A 515 -9.44 4.52 2.95
CA ASN A 515 -9.10 5.74 2.21
C ASN A 515 -8.95 5.53 0.69
N LYS A 516 -8.98 4.28 0.17
CA LYS A 516 -8.82 4.03 -1.28
C LYS A 516 -10.03 4.54 -2.08
N ALA A 517 -11.25 4.44 -1.54
CA ALA A 517 -12.44 5.06 -2.13
C ALA A 517 -12.49 6.59 -1.95
N ARG A 518 -11.74 7.15 -0.99
CA ARG A 518 -11.59 8.60 -0.84
C ARG A 518 -10.72 9.19 -1.96
N ALA A 519 -9.81 8.39 -2.50
CA ALA A 519 -8.97 8.78 -3.63
C ALA A 519 -9.74 8.83 -4.97
N SER A 520 -10.89 8.16 -5.08
CA SER A 520 -11.77 8.22 -6.25
C SER A 520 -13.01 9.09 -6.01
N ASN A 521 -13.72 8.93 -4.89
CA ASN A 521 -15.08 9.46 -4.73
C ASN A 521 -15.22 10.49 -3.60
N ASN A 522 -14.12 10.92 -2.96
CA ASN A 522 -14.08 11.88 -1.85
C ASN A 522 -14.80 11.44 -0.55
N TYR A 523 -15.38 10.24 -0.50
CA TYR A 523 -15.99 9.66 0.70
C TYR A 523 -15.04 8.67 1.40
N ALA A 524 -14.96 8.77 2.72
CA ALA A 524 -14.35 7.72 3.55
C ALA A 524 -15.47 6.80 4.06
N PHE A 525 -15.37 5.51 3.78
CA PHE A 525 -16.22 4.52 4.46
C PHE A 525 -15.42 3.82 5.55
N TYR A 526 -16.09 3.44 6.62
CA TYR A 526 -15.46 2.80 7.78
C TYR A 526 -15.65 1.28 7.71
N ILE A 527 -14.56 0.55 7.91
CA ILE A 527 -14.57 -0.91 8.05
C ILE A 527 -14.43 -1.22 9.53
N VAL A 528 -15.44 -1.91 10.07
CA VAL A 528 -15.43 -2.41 11.45
C VAL A 528 -15.03 -3.88 11.44
N ARG A 529 -14.02 -4.23 12.23
CA ARG A 529 -13.53 -5.60 12.41
C ARG A 529 -13.80 -6.04 13.83
N TYR A 530 -14.53 -7.14 13.98
CA TYR A 530 -14.81 -7.73 15.29
C TYR A 530 -13.72 -8.72 15.65
N VAL A 531 -13.19 -8.58 16.87
CA VAL A 531 -12.27 -9.53 17.47
C VAL A 531 -13.09 -10.56 18.27
N PRO A 532 -12.78 -11.86 18.19
CA PRO A 532 -13.43 -12.88 19.03
C PRO A 532 -13.34 -12.56 20.53
N ILE A 533 -14.31 -13.02 21.33
CA ILE A 533 -14.43 -12.69 22.76
C ILE A 533 -13.21 -13.20 23.55
N ASP A 534 -12.82 -14.44 23.30
CA ASP A 534 -11.68 -15.12 23.91
C ASP A 534 -10.36 -14.37 23.68
N LEU A 535 -10.17 -13.86 22.46
CA LEU A 535 -9.03 -13.01 22.12
C LEU A 535 -9.18 -11.58 22.69
N SER A 536 -10.39 -11.03 22.72
CA SER A 536 -10.66 -9.68 23.25
C SER A 536 -10.24 -9.55 24.71
N LEU A 537 -10.51 -10.56 25.55
CA LEU A 537 -10.09 -10.55 26.96
C LEU A 537 -8.56 -10.55 27.09
N SER A 538 -7.86 -11.41 26.35
CA SER A 538 -6.39 -11.46 26.39
C SER A 538 -5.76 -10.16 25.92
N LEU A 539 -6.30 -9.54 24.88
CA LEU A 539 -5.82 -8.26 24.38
C LEU A 539 -6.15 -7.10 25.33
N LEU A 540 -7.27 -7.16 26.04
CA LEU A 540 -7.60 -6.20 27.10
C LEU A 540 -6.59 -6.28 28.25
N LYS A 541 -6.32 -7.50 28.75
CA LYS A 541 -5.29 -7.76 29.77
C LYS A 541 -3.91 -7.28 29.27
N TYR A 542 -3.58 -7.54 28.00
CA TYR A 542 -2.35 -7.06 27.40
C TYR A 542 -2.25 -5.53 27.43
N LEU A 543 -3.25 -4.81 26.92
CA LEU A 543 -3.20 -3.34 26.84
C LEU A 543 -3.33 -2.64 28.20
N ALA A 544 -4.18 -3.11 29.10
CA ALA A 544 -4.48 -2.44 30.37
C ALA A 544 -3.51 -2.80 31.51
N ILE A 545 -2.86 -3.98 31.46
CA ILE A 545 -2.02 -4.47 32.55
C ILE A 545 -0.57 -4.65 32.10
N ILE A 546 -0.34 -5.52 31.11
CA ILE A 546 1.02 -5.95 30.74
C ILE A 546 1.76 -4.81 30.05
N ARG A 547 1.10 -4.09 29.14
CA ARG A 547 1.69 -3.01 28.33
C ARG A 547 2.21 -1.86 29.21
N PRO A 548 1.48 -1.34 30.22
CA PRO A 548 2.02 -0.36 31.16
C PRO A 548 3.23 -0.86 31.96
N VAL A 549 3.20 -2.10 32.48
CA VAL A 549 4.34 -2.69 33.21
C VAL A 549 5.57 -2.85 32.31
N TRP A 550 5.34 -3.30 31.08
CA TRP A 550 6.38 -3.45 30.06
C TRP A 550 7.03 -2.11 29.73
N GLU A 551 6.24 -1.05 29.55
CA GLU A 551 6.73 0.31 29.33
C GLU A 551 7.50 0.87 30.54
N PHE A 552 6.98 0.68 31.76
CA PHE A 552 7.65 1.08 33.00
C PHE A 552 9.05 0.44 33.13
N LEU A 553 9.15 -0.86 32.88
CA LEU A 553 10.43 -1.56 32.93
C LEU A 553 11.38 -1.10 31.81
N ALA A 554 10.88 -0.84 30.61
CA ALA A 554 11.70 -0.35 29.50
C ALA A 554 12.31 1.02 29.82
N GLU A 555 11.51 1.93 30.41
CA GLU A 555 11.95 3.23 30.88
C GLU A 555 12.99 3.10 32.01
N THR A 556 12.73 2.21 32.99
CA THR A 556 13.63 1.95 34.13
C THR A 556 14.98 1.38 33.66
N MET A 557 14.97 0.48 32.68
CA MET A 557 16.16 -0.18 32.15
C MET A 557 16.92 0.67 31.11
N ARG A 558 16.38 1.83 30.71
CA ARG A 558 16.90 2.66 29.61
C ARG A 558 17.05 1.89 28.29
N SER A 559 16.18 0.92 28.03
CA SER A 559 16.11 0.20 26.75
C SER A 559 15.51 1.10 25.65
N ALA A 560 15.58 0.64 24.39
CA ALA A 560 15.14 1.37 23.21
C ALA A 560 13.77 2.06 23.44
N ARG A 561 13.71 3.38 23.16
CA ARG A 561 12.51 4.18 23.39
C ARG A 561 11.54 4.01 22.24
N HIS A 562 10.33 3.57 22.55
CA HIS A 562 9.19 3.84 21.67
C HIS A 562 8.69 5.25 21.97
N ASP A 563 9.03 6.21 21.12
CA ASP A 563 8.63 7.61 21.30
C ASP A 563 7.10 7.83 21.21
N SER A 564 6.33 6.80 20.86
CA SER A 564 4.89 6.88 20.62
C SER A 564 4.13 5.76 21.32
N LYS A 565 3.35 6.13 22.35
CA LYS A 565 2.51 5.20 23.12
C LYS A 565 1.15 4.91 22.45
N GLU A 566 0.79 5.62 21.38
CA GLU A 566 -0.56 5.56 20.79
C GLU A 566 -0.87 4.31 19.95
N PHE A 567 0.17 3.66 19.40
CA PHE A 567 0.01 2.55 18.48
C PHE A 567 -0.14 1.22 19.23
N PHE A 568 -1.04 0.36 18.73
CA PHE A 568 -1.22 -0.98 19.29
C PHE A 568 0.06 -1.81 19.08
N PHE A 569 0.54 -1.86 17.82
CA PHE A 569 1.67 -2.69 17.44
C PHE A 569 2.95 -1.87 17.29
N LEU A 570 3.86 -2.01 18.25
CA LEU A 570 5.14 -1.30 18.24
C LEU A 570 6.15 -1.98 17.31
N ASP A 571 7.11 -1.20 16.81
CA ASP A 571 8.26 -1.74 16.08
C ASP A 571 9.11 -2.62 17.02
N PRO A 572 9.30 -3.92 16.77
CA PRO A 572 10.10 -4.81 17.62
C PRO A 572 11.54 -4.34 17.86
N ASN A 573 12.09 -3.52 16.96
CA ASN A 573 13.45 -3.01 17.03
C ASN A 573 13.55 -1.61 17.66
N GLY A 574 12.41 -0.98 17.97
CA GLY A 574 12.36 0.37 18.54
C GLY A 574 12.87 1.49 17.64
N ARG A 575 12.96 1.27 16.31
CA ARG A 575 13.45 2.29 15.36
C ARG A 575 12.32 3.19 14.86
N LYS A 576 11.11 2.67 14.79
CA LYS A 576 9.89 3.36 14.36
C LYS A 576 8.83 3.35 15.44
N LYS A 577 7.80 4.17 15.26
CA LYS A 577 6.66 4.29 16.17
C LYS A 577 5.77 3.04 16.18
N HIS A 578 5.68 2.34 15.04
CA HIS A 578 4.86 1.15 14.86
C HIS A 578 5.46 0.21 13.80
N LEU A 579 4.90 -1.00 13.69
CA LEU A 579 5.29 -1.99 12.68
C LEU A 579 5.27 -1.44 11.25
N SER A 580 6.28 -1.76 10.44
CA SER A 580 6.19 -1.64 8.98
C SER A 580 5.45 -2.84 8.36
N SER A 581 4.98 -2.70 7.12
CA SER A 581 4.37 -3.82 6.38
C SER A 581 5.36 -4.96 6.11
N ASP A 582 6.64 -4.64 5.92
CA ASP A 582 7.73 -5.61 5.76
C ASP A 582 7.86 -6.45 7.04
N GLN A 583 7.99 -5.79 8.20
CA GLN A 583 8.08 -6.44 9.52
C GLN A 583 6.83 -7.28 9.83
N ALA A 584 5.65 -6.77 9.49
CA ALA A 584 4.41 -7.50 9.67
C ALA A 584 4.34 -8.76 8.78
N SER A 585 4.84 -8.69 7.55
CA SER A 585 4.95 -9.87 6.68
C SER A 585 5.95 -10.89 7.25
N ASP A 586 7.07 -10.44 7.78
CA ASP A 586 8.08 -11.32 8.41
C ASP A 586 7.53 -12.00 9.67
N ILE A 587 6.73 -11.28 10.48
CA ILE A 587 6.05 -11.87 11.64
C ILE A 587 5.13 -13.00 11.19
N LEU A 588 4.28 -12.78 10.19
CA LEU A 588 3.39 -13.84 9.69
C LEU A 588 4.18 -15.02 9.14
N ARG A 589 5.24 -14.76 8.36
CA ARG A 589 6.10 -15.79 7.79
C ARG A 589 6.74 -16.64 8.88
N SER A 590 7.29 -16.01 9.92
CA SER A 590 7.89 -16.69 11.07
C SER A 590 6.86 -17.51 11.86
N ARG A 591 5.65 -16.98 12.07
CA ARG A 591 4.58 -17.67 12.81
C ARG A 591 3.91 -18.80 12.03
N THR A 592 4.19 -18.92 10.74
CA THR A 592 3.63 -19.93 9.83
C THR A 592 4.71 -20.70 9.08
N GLN A 593 5.93 -20.71 9.61
CA GLN A 593 7.08 -21.39 9.00
C GLN A 593 6.92 -22.91 8.93
N ASP A 594 6.03 -23.47 9.76
CA ASP A 594 5.68 -24.89 9.81
C ASP A 594 4.69 -25.32 8.72
N LEU A 595 4.09 -24.36 8.00
CA LEU A 595 3.16 -24.63 6.92
C LEU A 595 3.90 -24.99 5.63
N ILE A 596 3.22 -25.71 4.73
CA ILE A 596 3.75 -26.00 3.39
C ILE A 596 4.12 -24.73 2.63
N THR A 597 3.36 -23.65 2.84
CA THR A 597 3.69 -22.33 2.32
C THR A 597 3.55 -21.30 3.45
N PRO A 598 4.67 -20.79 3.98
CA PRO A 598 4.64 -19.71 4.97
C PRO A 598 3.94 -18.47 4.43
N TRP A 599 3.11 -17.83 5.26
CA TRP A 599 2.26 -16.73 4.81
C TRP A 599 2.90 -15.37 5.00
N THR A 600 2.89 -14.57 3.94
CA THR A 600 3.07 -13.11 4.01
C THR A 600 1.72 -12.41 4.20
N LEU A 601 1.72 -11.09 4.46
CA LEU A 601 0.49 -10.31 4.51
C LEU A 601 -0.34 -10.45 3.23
N SER A 602 0.32 -10.40 2.07
CA SER A 602 -0.33 -10.50 0.76
C SER A 602 -0.93 -11.88 0.54
N LEU A 603 -0.15 -12.94 0.77
CA LEU A 603 -0.61 -14.31 0.56
C LEU A 603 -1.77 -14.66 1.48
N TYR A 604 -1.66 -14.33 2.79
CA TYR A 604 -2.74 -14.57 3.74
C TYR A 604 -4.02 -13.81 3.34
N ARG A 605 -3.90 -12.54 2.93
CA ARG A 605 -5.06 -11.76 2.50
C ARG A 605 -5.75 -12.38 1.29
N GLN A 606 -5.00 -12.79 0.28
CA GLN A 606 -5.56 -13.45 -0.90
C GLN A 606 -6.21 -14.79 -0.54
N ALA A 607 -5.58 -15.58 0.34
CA ALA A 607 -6.12 -16.84 0.84
C ALA A 607 -7.44 -16.64 1.60
N ALA A 608 -7.48 -15.70 2.55
CA ALA A 608 -8.69 -15.38 3.31
C ALA A 608 -9.82 -14.90 2.39
N LEU A 609 -9.51 -14.04 1.40
CA LEU A 609 -10.49 -13.58 0.41
C LEU A 609 -11.02 -14.72 -0.46
N ALA A 610 -10.16 -15.65 -0.89
CA ALA A 610 -10.57 -16.80 -1.68
C ALA A 610 -11.52 -17.73 -0.92
N ILE A 611 -11.17 -18.06 0.33
CA ILE A 611 -11.99 -18.85 1.24
C ILE A 611 -13.33 -18.14 1.46
N ALA A 612 -13.28 -16.84 1.77
CA ALA A 612 -14.47 -16.03 1.97
C ALA A 612 -15.36 -16.05 0.72
N LYS A 613 -14.84 -15.77 -0.48
CA LYS A 613 -15.63 -15.79 -1.73
C LYS A 613 -16.31 -17.15 -1.96
N ARG A 614 -15.64 -18.27 -1.66
CA ARG A 614 -16.19 -19.62 -1.84
C ARG A 614 -17.28 -19.97 -0.82
N TYR A 615 -17.13 -19.55 0.44
CA TYR A 615 -18.00 -19.99 1.54
C TYR A 615 -19.03 -18.93 1.99
N LEU A 616 -18.82 -17.64 1.71
CA LEU A 616 -19.72 -16.55 2.11
C LEU A 616 -21.07 -16.59 1.39
N ALA A 617 -21.09 -16.84 0.08
CA ALA A 617 -22.34 -16.79 -0.69
C ALA A 617 -23.43 -17.70 -0.10
N LYS A 618 -23.04 -18.92 0.32
CA LYS A 618 -23.94 -19.91 0.95
C LYS A 618 -24.41 -19.53 2.36
N LEU A 619 -23.65 -18.69 3.07
CA LEU A 619 -24.03 -18.18 4.39
C LEU A 619 -24.93 -16.96 4.26
N VAL A 620 -24.69 -16.14 3.23
CA VAL A 620 -25.49 -14.95 2.98
C VAL A 620 -26.92 -15.33 2.58
N GLU A 621 -27.07 -16.35 1.74
CA GLU A 621 -28.38 -16.90 1.34
C GLU A 621 -29.24 -17.40 2.52
N LYS A 622 -28.61 -17.83 3.62
CA LYS A 622 -29.30 -18.49 4.75
C LYS A 622 -29.66 -17.55 5.90
N SER A 623 -29.25 -16.29 5.84
CA SER A 623 -29.34 -15.38 6.99
C SER A 623 -30.02 -14.07 6.57
N ASN A 624 -31.05 -13.65 7.31
CA ASN A 624 -31.72 -12.37 7.06
C ASN A 624 -30.96 -11.26 7.79
N PHE A 625 -30.05 -10.59 7.07
CA PHE A 625 -29.21 -9.56 7.67
C PHE A 625 -29.86 -8.17 7.77
N TYR A 626 -31.04 -7.98 7.19
CA TYR A 626 -31.77 -6.72 7.26
C TYR A 626 -32.50 -6.53 8.59
N TYR A 627 -32.72 -7.62 9.36
CA TYR A 627 -33.45 -7.60 10.62
C TYR A 627 -32.63 -8.29 11.73
N PRO A 628 -31.83 -7.53 12.51
CA PRO A 628 -31.05 -8.08 13.62
C PRO A 628 -31.97 -8.71 14.68
N SER A 629 -31.54 -9.83 15.25
CA SER A 629 -32.37 -10.66 16.15
C SER A 629 -32.37 -10.17 17.60
N SER A 630 -31.41 -9.33 17.99
CA SER A 630 -31.29 -8.77 19.35
C SER A 630 -30.55 -7.43 19.36
N ALA A 631 -30.60 -6.72 20.50
CA ALA A 631 -29.98 -5.39 20.64
C ALA A 631 -28.44 -5.40 20.62
N GLY A 632 -27.80 -6.50 21.04
CA GLY A 632 -26.34 -6.70 20.98
C GLY A 632 -25.85 -7.33 19.67
N ASP A 633 -26.75 -7.62 18.73
CA ASP A 633 -26.37 -8.21 17.46
C ASP A 633 -25.47 -7.23 16.67
N PRO A 634 -24.20 -7.61 16.35
CA PRO A 634 -23.30 -6.80 15.52
C PRO A 634 -23.98 -6.27 14.25
N MET A 635 -24.95 -7.02 13.71
CA MET A 635 -25.76 -6.66 12.55
C MET A 635 -26.52 -5.32 12.69
N ARG A 636 -26.90 -4.93 13.92
CA ARG A 636 -27.70 -3.72 14.16
C ARG A 636 -26.90 -2.42 14.03
N VAL A 637 -25.59 -2.44 14.37
CA VAL A 637 -24.71 -1.28 14.17
C VAL A 637 -24.58 -0.93 12.69
N PHE A 638 -24.57 -1.94 11.82
CA PHE A 638 -24.56 -1.76 10.37
C PHE A 638 -25.92 -1.31 9.83
N ALA A 639 -27.03 -1.84 10.36
CA ALA A 639 -28.39 -1.44 9.97
C ALA A 639 -28.74 -0.01 10.41
N ALA A 640 -28.32 0.44 11.60
CA ALA A 640 -28.57 1.80 12.08
C ALA A 640 -27.79 2.87 11.30
N GLY A 641 -26.61 2.54 10.76
CA GLY A 641 -25.91 3.39 9.79
C GLY A 641 -26.58 3.43 8.41
N ALA A 642 -27.33 2.39 8.05
CA ALA A 642 -28.03 2.28 6.76
C ALA A 642 -29.35 3.07 6.69
N GLU A 643 -30.00 3.38 7.81
CA GLU A 643 -31.20 4.25 7.82
C GLU A 643 -30.89 5.71 7.48
N LEU A 644 -29.66 6.17 7.75
CA LEU A 644 -29.18 7.52 7.36
C LEU A 644 -28.62 7.57 5.93
N PHE A 645 -28.25 6.42 5.33
CA PHE A 645 -27.66 6.32 3.99
C PHE A 645 -28.32 5.19 3.18
N ARG A 646 -29.64 5.31 3.00
CA ARG A 646 -30.48 4.28 2.36
C ARG A 646 -30.12 3.96 0.90
N LYS A 647 -29.19 4.71 0.28
CA LYS A 647 -28.75 4.53 -1.11
C LYS A 647 -27.32 3.98 -1.29
N ASP A 648 -26.43 4.06 -0.29
CA ASP A 648 -24.98 3.83 -0.53
C ASP A 648 -24.32 2.79 0.40
N PHE A 649 -25.09 1.89 1.03
CA PHE A 649 -24.52 0.86 1.89
C PHE A 649 -23.84 -0.25 1.04
N ASN A 650 -22.56 -0.05 0.76
CA ASN A 650 -21.75 -0.84 -0.18
C ASN A 650 -21.62 -2.33 0.22
N ARG A 651 -21.62 -3.20 -0.81
CA ARG A 651 -21.43 -4.67 -0.79
C ARG A 651 -20.22 -5.13 0.05
N SER A 652 -19.22 -4.26 0.22
CA SER A 652 -18.00 -4.50 0.99
C SER A 652 -18.22 -4.63 2.51
N SER A 653 -19.12 -3.84 3.10
CA SER A 653 -19.43 -3.91 4.53
C SER A 653 -20.09 -5.24 4.89
N TRP A 654 -21.00 -5.73 4.04
CA TRP A 654 -21.63 -7.05 4.19
C TRP A 654 -20.63 -8.20 4.16
N LYS A 655 -19.63 -8.14 3.27
CA LYS A 655 -18.56 -9.15 3.17
C LYS A 655 -17.76 -9.23 4.48
N CYS A 656 -17.48 -8.11 5.14
CA CYS A 656 -16.76 -8.10 6.42
C CYS A 656 -17.54 -8.77 7.55
N ILE A 657 -18.85 -8.54 7.64
CA ILE A 657 -19.69 -9.09 8.70
C ILE A 657 -19.92 -10.59 8.53
N ALA A 658 -20.24 -11.01 7.31
CA ALA A 658 -20.40 -12.43 7.02
C ALA A 658 -19.06 -13.18 7.17
N ALA A 659 -17.93 -12.52 6.87
CA ALA A 659 -16.62 -13.08 7.13
C ALA A 659 -16.31 -13.19 8.63
N TYR A 660 -16.75 -12.26 9.47
CA TYR A 660 -16.67 -12.44 10.92
C TYR A 660 -17.40 -13.72 11.37
N GLN A 661 -18.57 -14.02 10.82
CA GLN A 661 -19.26 -15.28 11.16
C GLN A 661 -18.51 -16.52 10.67
N ILE A 662 -17.72 -16.44 9.59
CA ILE A 662 -16.85 -17.52 9.13
C ILE A 662 -15.66 -17.63 10.08
N PHE A 663 -14.81 -16.61 10.12
CA PHE A 663 -13.51 -16.66 10.79
C PHE A 663 -13.64 -16.67 12.32
N GLY A 664 -14.66 -16.02 12.88
CA GLY A 664 -14.97 -16.04 14.31
C GLY A 664 -15.60 -17.34 14.81
N LYS A 665 -16.22 -18.14 13.93
CA LYS A 665 -16.78 -19.48 14.27
C LYS A 665 -15.88 -20.64 13.87
N ILE A 666 -14.67 -20.39 13.36
CA ILE A 666 -13.62 -21.40 13.28
C ILE A 666 -13.26 -21.75 14.73
N GLY A 667 -13.97 -22.74 15.30
CA GLY A 667 -13.80 -23.30 16.64
C GLY A 667 -15.06 -23.29 17.53
N VAL A 668 -15.88 -24.36 17.49
CA VAL A 668 -16.41 -25.14 18.64
C VAL A 668 -16.96 -26.48 18.09
N ASP A 669 -16.15 -27.53 18.08
CA ASP A 669 -16.64 -28.91 18.32
C ASP A 669 -15.47 -29.79 18.79
N ASN A 670 -15.30 -29.91 20.12
CA ASN A 670 -14.23 -30.70 20.74
C ASN A 670 -14.45 -32.22 20.63
N THR A 671 -15.50 -32.69 19.94
CA THR A 671 -15.83 -34.13 19.91
C THR A 671 -15.49 -34.83 18.60
N THR A 672 -15.22 -34.11 17.52
CA THR A 672 -14.77 -34.70 16.26
C THR A 672 -13.54 -33.97 15.75
N LYS A 673 -12.41 -34.67 15.60
CA LYS A 673 -11.20 -34.21 14.88
C LYS A 673 -11.46 -34.03 13.36
N ASN A 674 -12.57 -33.39 12.99
CA ASN A 674 -12.94 -33.00 11.65
C ASN A 674 -13.09 -31.49 11.64
N VAL A 675 -12.12 -30.81 11.01
CA VAL A 675 -12.21 -29.38 10.67
C VAL A 675 -13.31 -29.22 9.63
N ALA A 676 -14.54 -28.98 10.08
CA ALA A 676 -15.68 -28.69 9.23
C ALA A 676 -16.20 -27.29 9.54
N PHE A 677 -16.31 -26.43 8.51
CA PHE A 677 -17.22 -25.29 8.56
C PHE A 677 -18.60 -25.83 8.95
N VAL A 678 -19.11 -25.42 10.11
CA VAL A 678 -20.28 -25.98 10.78
C VAL A 678 -21.40 -26.31 9.78
N ARG A 679 -21.50 -27.59 9.38
CA ARG A 679 -22.73 -28.14 8.80
C ARG A 679 -23.66 -28.36 9.99
N LYS A 680 -24.59 -27.43 10.23
CA LYS A 680 -25.77 -27.74 11.06
C LYS A 680 -26.41 -29.00 10.48
N LYS A 681 -26.29 -30.13 11.19
CA LYS A 681 -27.15 -31.29 10.96
C LYS A 681 -28.58 -30.83 11.15
N THR A 682 -29.40 -30.99 10.13
CA THR A 682 -30.86 -30.99 10.23
C THR A 682 -31.26 -32.03 11.28
N LEU A 683 -31.94 -31.57 12.34
CA LEU A 683 -32.73 -32.47 13.19
C LEU A 683 -33.93 -32.96 12.35
N PRO A 684 -34.27 -34.25 12.39
CA PRO A 684 -35.52 -34.73 11.83
C PRO A 684 -36.70 -34.26 12.70
N VAL A 685 -37.86 -34.14 12.03
CA VAL A 685 -39.18 -33.72 12.54
C VAL A 685 -39.57 -34.47 13.81
#